data_AF-A0A925MTU3-F1
#
_entry.id   AF-A0A925MTU3-F1
#
_cell.length_a   1.000
_cell.length_b   1.000
_cell.length_c   1.000
_cell.angle_alpha   90.00
_cell.angle_beta   90.00
_cell.angle_gamma   90.00
#
_symmetry.space_group_name_H-M   'P 1'
#
loop_
_entity.id
_entity.type
_entity.pdbx_description
1 polymer ?
#
loop_
_entity_poly.entity_id
_entity_poly.type
_entity_poly.pdbx_seq_one_letter_code
_entity_poly.pdbx_strand_id
1 'polypeptide(L)'
;MGIFNLGKYNGIVWTTVGFMLVVATLLSYNYFNTSGFAADALAIKQVAQQQAQPNVIGASAKVLAARLEKFEDVSPPLDELRRAARGYSETMLALASGKTIKTADGKNVRLALASAEGEATLAKLTKQWTDYETKLNPVLRWSGSPYEQDATGQTILNKRGETFKAQVADLNEKTAKTQESLSALTAQLATDVGAVSAARANILSIVQVAGIVAALTILVAIFTIFLRNLQKEEAVSIRARKETENILRTVNEGLFLLDTNQRIGTEKSMALAHIFRREDFNNLSFDELLRGIVPDKTLRTAQDYVALLWGERVNEKLVKSINPLNEVEVHFDNPAGGFETHFLEFDFNRVKTDGTMSHLLVTVNDVTKRVLLGRELQESQEKAQQQLDMLLRILHVDPESLTGFLTDAEVSLKMVNSILKEPAREEAAFRSKIDSIYRQVHAVKGEAAALGLKTVEQRAHAFEESLNDLKGRTTLSGSDFLPLVVKLDDLFNHLAQVREMLGRLVDLHQAIASRKVTGPASADTDKKVGEWLTGQSASSLENTGLLGGAAQAVSALETTLDRLAKKVADSQSKRVNLKLHGLERVPEAYKRAVKDITIQLVRNSVVHGIEMPQDRLATQKPEAGSLNVDFVDRGSEGYELVVRDDGRGLQIDRIKEVAIDRGLITAAQAQLLDARQAMALIFRPGFSTSDEVTTDAGRGAGMDLVRVLVAELGGRVGLASAGGRFAKFKIWLPALTQAAAA
;
A
#
# COMPACT_ATOMS: atom_id res chain seq x y z
N MET A 1 38.69 -2.97 -1.75
CA MET A 1 38.21 -2.36 -3.00
C MET A 1 36.68 -2.27 -2.94
N GLY A 2 36.14 -1.14 -2.48
CA GLY A 2 34.69 -0.93 -2.29
C GLY A 2 34.20 0.39 -2.88
N ILE A 3 34.78 0.84 -3.99
CA ILE A 3 34.61 2.23 -4.48
C ILE A 3 33.45 2.38 -5.49
N PHE A 4 32.83 1.31 -5.98
CA PHE A 4 31.70 1.44 -6.91
C PHE A 4 30.61 0.40 -6.68
N ASN A 5 29.73 0.63 -5.71
CA ASN A 5 28.43 -0.03 -5.69
C ASN A 5 27.49 0.76 -6.63
N LEU A 6 27.65 0.56 -7.95
CA LEU A 6 26.91 1.28 -8.99
C LEU A 6 25.45 0.81 -9.14
N GLY A 7 24.96 -0.05 -8.23
CA GLY A 7 23.55 -0.44 -8.13
C GLY A 7 22.90 -0.75 -9.48
N LYS A 8 21.89 0.06 -9.87
CA LYS A 8 21.12 -0.08 -11.11
C LYS A 8 21.93 0.15 -12.40
N TYR A 9 23.11 0.77 -12.32
CA TYR A 9 23.96 1.08 -13.47
C TYR A 9 25.07 0.05 -13.72
N ASN A 10 25.19 -0.97 -12.86
CA ASN A 10 26.22 -2.02 -12.99
C ASN A 10 26.22 -2.67 -14.38
N GLY A 11 25.04 -3.02 -14.91
CA GLY A 11 24.94 -3.65 -16.23
C GLY A 11 25.44 -2.76 -17.36
N ILE A 12 25.15 -1.46 -17.31
CA ILE A 12 25.60 -0.48 -18.31
C ILE A 12 27.13 -0.35 -18.23
N VAL A 13 27.66 -0.18 -17.03
CA VAL A 13 29.10 0.01 -16.78
C VAL A 13 29.91 -1.19 -17.29
N TRP A 14 29.50 -2.42 -16.97
CA TRP A 14 30.19 -3.62 -17.45
C TRP A 14 30.15 -3.75 -18.97
N THR A 15 29.03 -3.37 -19.61
CA THR A 15 28.92 -3.44 -21.07
C THR A 15 29.77 -2.36 -21.75
N THR A 16 29.85 -1.14 -21.18
CA THR A 16 30.73 -0.08 -21.68
C THR A 16 32.21 -0.41 -21.51
N VAL A 17 32.60 -0.99 -20.38
CA VAL A 17 33.98 -1.46 -20.14
C VAL A 17 34.35 -2.58 -21.11
N GLY A 18 33.45 -3.54 -21.34
CA GLY A 18 33.64 -4.59 -22.35
C GLY A 18 33.83 -4.02 -23.76
N PHE A 19 33.04 -3.02 -24.15
CA PHE A 19 33.19 -2.33 -25.42
C PHE A 19 34.55 -1.63 -25.57
N MET A 20 35.02 -0.90 -24.54
CA MET A 20 36.33 -0.26 -24.56
C MET A 20 37.47 -1.27 -24.71
N LEU A 21 37.39 -2.44 -24.04
CA LEU A 21 38.40 -3.49 -24.16
C LEU A 21 38.48 -4.07 -25.58
N VAL A 22 37.33 -4.28 -26.24
CA VAL A 22 37.29 -4.76 -27.63
C VAL A 22 37.95 -3.73 -28.56
N VAL A 23 37.61 -2.45 -28.42
CA VAL A 23 38.22 -1.37 -29.23
C VAL A 23 39.72 -1.27 -28.99
N ALA A 24 40.16 -1.33 -27.73
CA ALA A 24 41.59 -1.29 -27.38
C ALA A 24 42.37 -2.46 -27.98
N THR A 25 41.78 -3.67 -27.95
CA THR A 25 42.38 -4.87 -28.56
C THR A 25 42.51 -4.70 -30.07
N LEU A 26 41.49 -4.13 -30.73
CA LEU A 26 41.49 -3.89 -32.16
C LEU A 26 42.53 -2.85 -32.59
N LEU A 27 42.64 -1.75 -31.83
CA LEU A 27 43.65 -0.72 -32.04
C LEU A 27 45.07 -1.27 -31.84
N SER A 28 45.27 -2.09 -30.81
CA SER A 28 46.55 -2.74 -30.56
C SER A 28 46.93 -3.68 -31.72
N TYR A 29 45.99 -4.51 -32.21
CA TYR A 29 46.22 -5.37 -33.36
C TYR A 29 46.57 -4.58 -34.63
N ASN A 30 45.88 -3.46 -34.86
CA ASN A 30 46.14 -2.56 -36.00
C ASN A 30 47.56 -1.95 -35.91
N TYR A 31 47.94 -1.48 -34.74
CA TYR A 31 49.27 -0.91 -34.49
C TYR A 31 50.39 -1.92 -34.77
N PHE A 32 50.27 -3.15 -34.27
CA PHE A 32 51.26 -4.20 -34.52
C PHE A 32 51.40 -4.53 -36.00
N ASN A 33 50.29 -4.67 -36.74
CA ASN A 33 50.36 -5.03 -38.16
C ASN A 33 50.89 -3.89 -39.05
N THR A 34 50.59 -2.63 -38.71
CA THR A 34 51.07 -1.45 -39.45
C THR A 34 52.61 -1.37 -39.44
N SER A 35 53.25 -1.79 -38.34
CA SER A 35 54.71 -1.84 -38.25
C SER A 35 55.37 -2.81 -39.26
N GLY A 36 54.67 -3.88 -39.66
CA GLY A 36 55.15 -4.86 -40.65
C GLY A 36 55.17 -4.33 -42.09
N PHE A 37 54.19 -3.50 -42.47
CA PHE A 37 54.11 -2.93 -43.83
C PHE A 37 55.25 -1.98 -44.15
N ALA A 38 55.78 -1.27 -43.16
CA ALA A 38 56.94 -0.40 -43.35
C ALA A 38 58.19 -1.20 -43.76
N ALA A 39 58.36 -2.41 -43.21
CA ALA A 39 59.44 -3.31 -43.56
C ALA A 39 59.24 -3.92 -44.95
N ASP A 40 58.02 -4.35 -45.28
CA ASP A 40 57.67 -4.92 -46.59
C ASP A 40 57.88 -3.90 -47.73
N ALA A 41 57.49 -2.63 -47.53
CA ALA A 41 57.69 -1.55 -48.51
C ALA A 41 59.18 -1.25 -48.78
N LEU A 42 60.01 -1.29 -47.74
CA LEU A 42 61.46 -1.12 -47.87
C LEU A 42 62.11 -2.30 -48.62
N ALA A 43 61.63 -3.52 -48.38
CA ALA A 43 62.11 -4.70 -49.10
C ALA A 43 61.77 -4.65 -50.59
N ILE A 44 60.54 -4.26 -50.95
CA ILE A 44 60.12 -4.06 -52.34
C ILE A 44 61.00 -3.01 -53.03
N LYS A 45 61.24 -1.87 -52.37
CA LYS A 45 62.11 -0.80 -52.90
C LYS A 45 63.54 -1.30 -53.15
N GLN A 46 64.09 -2.09 -52.24
CA GLN A 46 65.45 -2.63 -52.37
C GLN A 46 65.55 -3.66 -53.51
N VAL A 47 64.58 -4.58 -53.63
CA VAL A 47 64.53 -5.57 -54.71
C VAL A 47 64.39 -4.88 -56.07
N ALA A 48 63.55 -3.84 -56.17
CA ALA A 48 63.41 -3.04 -57.40
C ALA A 48 64.72 -2.36 -57.82
N GLN A 49 65.52 -1.85 -56.87
CA GLN A 49 66.83 -1.27 -57.16
C GLN A 49 67.85 -2.31 -57.67
N GLN A 50 67.71 -3.58 -57.29
CA GLN A 50 68.61 -4.66 -57.75
C GLN A 50 68.28 -5.15 -59.17
N GLN A 51 67.10 -4.87 -59.71
CA GLN A 51 66.72 -5.26 -61.08
C GLN A 51 67.61 -4.61 -62.16
N ALA A 52 68.11 -3.39 -61.91
CA ALA A 52 68.94 -2.67 -62.87
C ALA A 52 70.43 -3.10 -62.84
N GLN A 53 70.89 -3.73 -61.76
CA GLN A 53 72.32 -4.01 -61.53
C GLN A 53 72.93 -5.01 -62.53
N PRO A 54 72.27 -6.13 -62.91
CA PRO A 54 72.79 -7.02 -63.95
C PRO A 54 73.00 -6.31 -65.30
N ASN A 55 72.16 -5.32 -65.60
CA ASN A 55 72.27 -4.53 -66.83
C ASN A 55 73.48 -3.60 -66.80
N VAL A 56 73.78 -2.99 -65.65
CA VAL A 56 74.99 -2.16 -65.45
C VAL A 56 76.25 -3.01 -65.61
N ILE A 57 76.29 -4.20 -64.99
CA ILE A 57 77.42 -5.14 -65.12
C ILE A 57 77.65 -5.54 -66.58
N GLY A 58 76.58 -5.87 -67.32
CA GLY A 58 76.66 -6.20 -68.74
C GLY A 58 77.09 -5.03 -69.62
N ALA A 59 76.61 -3.81 -69.34
CA ALA A 59 77.02 -2.61 -70.06
C ALA A 59 78.51 -2.30 -69.84
N SER A 60 79.00 -2.32 -68.59
CA SER A 60 80.41 -2.09 -68.28
C SER A 60 81.32 -3.16 -68.90
N ALA A 61 80.88 -4.42 -68.97
CA ALA A 61 81.62 -5.51 -69.63
C ALA A 61 81.71 -5.33 -71.16
N LYS A 62 80.64 -4.84 -71.81
CA LYS A 62 80.65 -4.49 -73.24
C LYS A 62 81.55 -3.29 -73.54
N VAL A 63 81.49 -2.25 -72.70
CA VAL A 63 82.36 -1.07 -72.83
C VAL A 63 83.83 -1.47 -72.65
N LEU A 64 84.12 -2.36 -71.69
CA LEU A 64 85.46 -2.90 -71.47
C LEU A 64 86.00 -3.61 -72.71
N ALA A 65 85.19 -4.45 -73.37
CA ALA A 65 85.60 -5.12 -74.62
C ALA A 65 85.83 -4.13 -75.77
N ALA A 66 84.93 -3.16 -75.96
CA ALA A 66 85.04 -2.17 -77.02
C ALA A 66 86.31 -1.29 -76.86
N ARG A 67 86.66 -0.91 -75.62
CA ARG A 67 87.91 -0.18 -75.35
C ARG A 67 89.15 -1.05 -75.58
N LEU A 68 89.05 -2.33 -75.24
CA LEU A 68 90.13 -3.29 -75.46
C LEU A 68 90.43 -3.51 -76.95
N GLU A 69 89.41 -3.47 -77.81
CA GLU A 69 89.56 -3.52 -79.28
C GLU A 69 90.18 -2.25 -79.86
N LYS A 70 89.93 -1.09 -79.26
CA LYS A 70 90.45 0.22 -79.68
C LYS A 70 91.79 0.60 -79.04
N PHE A 71 92.37 -0.28 -78.21
CA PHE A 71 93.60 -0.02 -77.45
C PHE A 71 93.52 1.21 -76.51
N GLU A 72 92.34 1.47 -75.94
CA GLU A 72 92.07 2.58 -75.02
C GLU A 72 92.24 2.17 -73.53
N ASP A 73 92.30 3.15 -72.61
CA ASP A 73 92.39 2.85 -71.17
C ASP A 73 91.17 2.06 -70.66
N VAL A 74 91.47 0.86 -70.15
CA VAL A 74 90.52 -0.12 -69.62
C VAL A 74 90.25 0.03 -68.12
N SER A 75 91.00 0.88 -67.42
CA SER A 75 90.89 1.05 -65.96
C SER A 75 89.51 1.59 -65.53
N PRO A 76 88.96 2.65 -66.17
CA PRO A 76 87.64 3.19 -65.79
C PRO A 76 86.47 2.20 -65.89
N PRO A 77 86.26 1.47 -67.01
CA PRO A 77 85.18 0.48 -67.10
C PRO A 77 85.42 -0.75 -66.21
N LEU A 78 86.68 -1.11 -65.95
CA LEU A 78 87.01 -2.21 -65.03
C LEU A 78 86.68 -1.85 -63.57
N ASP A 79 86.91 -0.61 -63.15
CA ASP A 79 86.58 -0.14 -61.79
C ASP A 79 85.07 0.06 -61.60
N GLU A 80 84.35 0.47 -62.63
CA GLU A 80 82.88 0.46 -62.62
C GLU A 80 82.31 -0.96 -62.50
N LEU A 81 82.84 -1.91 -63.29
CA LEU A 81 82.45 -3.32 -63.23
C LEU A 81 82.73 -3.93 -61.84
N ARG A 82 83.88 -3.61 -61.24
CA ARG A 82 84.22 -4.02 -59.86
C ARG A 82 83.24 -3.47 -58.82
N ARG A 83 82.87 -2.19 -58.93
CA ARG A 83 81.93 -1.55 -58.00
C ARG A 83 80.54 -2.16 -58.14
N ALA A 84 80.03 -2.32 -59.36
CA ALA A 84 78.73 -2.92 -59.63
C ALA A 84 78.65 -4.38 -59.15
N ALA A 85 79.66 -5.19 -59.47
CA ALA A 85 79.71 -6.60 -59.06
C ALA A 85 79.82 -6.77 -57.53
N ARG A 86 80.65 -5.95 -56.85
CA ARG A 86 80.73 -5.98 -55.37
C ARG A 86 79.42 -5.53 -54.72
N GLY A 87 78.85 -4.41 -55.18
CA GLY A 87 77.60 -3.89 -54.63
C GLY A 87 76.42 -4.85 -54.78
N TYR A 88 76.35 -5.56 -55.91
CA TYR A 88 75.33 -6.59 -56.12
C TYR A 88 75.55 -7.81 -55.21
N SER A 89 76.79 -8.28 -55.07
CA SER A 89 77.14 -9.41 -54.20
C SER A 89 76.85 -9.13 -52.72
N GLU A 90 77.22 -7.94 -52.23
CA GLU A 90 76.93 -7.51 -50.87
C GLU A 90 75.43 -7.43 -50.61
N THR A 91 74.66 -6.93 -51.57
CA THR A 91 73.21 -6.84 -51.44
C THR A 91 72.54 -8.21 -51.44
N MET A 92 72.96 -9.12 -52.33
CA MET A 92 72.44 -10.50 -52.39
C MET A 92 72.76 -11.31 -51.14
N LEU A 93 73.99 -11.20 -50.63
CA LEU A 93 74.39 -11.87 -49.40
C LEU A 93 73.57 -11.37 -48.20
N ALA A 94 73.27 -10.07 -48.15
CA ALA A 94 72.50 -9.51 -47.06
C ALA A 94 70.99 -9.83 -47.16
N LEU A 95 70.44 -9.89 -48.38
CA LEU A 95 69.10 -10.44 -48.63
C LEU A 95 69.00 -11.91 -48.19
N ALA A 96 69.97 -12.75 -48.57
CA ALA A 96 69.96 -14.18 -48.27
C ALA A 96 70.21 -14.53 -46.79
N SER A 97 71.02 -13.72 -46.09
CA SER A 97 71.31 -13.93 -44.67
C SER A 97 70.32 -13.26 -43.71
N GLY A 98 69.30 -12.57 -44.24
CA GLY A 98 68.35 -11.78 -43.44
C GLY A 98 69.02 -10.68 -42.62
N LYS A 99 70.25 -10.30 -42.99
CA LYS A 99 71.05 -9.29 -42.30
C LYS A 99 70.56 -7.89 -42.66
N THR A 100 70.85 -6.97 -41.76
CA THR A 100 70.49 -5.57 -41.88
C THR A 100 71.36 -4.92 -42.95
N ILE A 101 70.75 -4.40 -44.03
CA ILE A 101 71.45 -3.65 -45.08
C ILE A 101 71.45 -2.16 -44.71
N LYS A 102 72.59 -1.48 -44.89
CA LYS A 102 72.62 -0.02 -44.91
C LYS A 102 72.09 0.47 -46.26
N THR A 103 70.92 1.08 -46.28
CA THR A 103 70.41 1.75 -47.47
C THR A 103 71.32 2.92 -47.86
N ALA A 104 71.19 3.44 -49.09
CA ALA A 104 71.94 4.60 -49.57
C ALA A 104 71.82 5.83 -48.64
N ASP A 105 70.75 5.91 -47.84
CA ASP A 105 70.48 6.94 -46.84
C ASP A 105 71.08 6.65 -45.44
N GLY A 106 71.92 5.61 -45.31
CA GLY A 106 72.61 5.25 -44.07
C GLY A 106 71.77 4.50 -43.02
N LYS A 107 70.51 4.16 -43.31
CA LYS A 107 69.62 3.44 -42.37
C LYS A 107 69.82 1.94 -42.44
N ASN A 108 69.90 1.32 -41.27
CA ASN A 108 69.97 -0.11 -41.06
C ASN A 108 68.56 -0.73 -41.23
N VAL A 109 68.31 -1.44 -42.33
CA VAL A 109 67.02 -2.08 -42.61
C VAL A 109 67.16 -3.60 -42.65
N ARG A 110 66.38 -4.31 -41.82
CA ARG A 110 66.28 -5.78 -41.87
C ARG A 110 65.26 -6.15 -42.95
N LEU A 111 65.71 -6.85 -43.98
CA LEU A 111 64.82 -7.38 -45.00
C LEU A 111 64.25 -8.72 -44.52
N ALA A 112 62.94 -8.77 -44.33
CA ALA A 112 62.23 -10.02 -44.08
C ALA A 112 61.48 -10.39 -45.37
N LEU A 113 62.02 -11.32 -46.14
CA LEU A 113 61.31 -11.92 -47.27
C LEU A 113 60.28 -12.89 -46.69
N ALA A 114 59.06 -12.42 -46.47
CA ALA A 114 58.11 -13.13 -45.65
C ALA A 114 57.27 -14.19 -46.40
N SER A 115 57.81 -14.78 -47.48
CA SER A 115 57.16 -15.87 -48.22
C SER A 115 58.14 -16.95 -48.65
N ALA A 116 57.70 -18.21 -48.54
CA ALA A 116 58.46 -19.39 -48.98
C ALA A 116 58.80 -19.36 -50.48
N GLU A 117 57.92 -18.77 -51.29
CA GLU A 117 58.15 -18.57 -52.73
C GLU A 117 59.25 -17.52 -52.99
N GLY A 118 59.24 -16.40 -52.25
CA GLY A 118 60.27 -15.38 -52.33
C GLY A 118 61.64 -15.88 -51.86
N GLU A 119 61.68 -16.70 -50.79
CA GLU A 119 62.91 -17.36 -50.34
C GLU A 119 63.45 -18.35 -51.39
N ALA A 120 62.58 -19.11 -52.05
CA ALA A 120 62.96 -20.04 -53.12
C ALA A 120 63.50 -19.31 -54.36
N THR A 121 62.86 -18.21 -54.76
CA THR A 121 63.32 -17.36 -55.87
C THR A 121 64.65 -16.69 -55.54
N LEU A 122 64.83 -16.20 -54.31
CA LEU A 122 66.10 -15.64 -53.83
C LEU A 122 67.23 -16.67 -53.80
N ALA A 123 66.94 -17.91 -53.37
CA ALA A 123 67.94 -18.99 -53.36
C ALA A 123 68.41 -19.33 -54.79
N LYS A 124 67.49 -19.39 -55.77
CA LYS A 124 67.82 -19.57 -57.20
C LYS A 124 68.67 -18.41 -57.73
N LEU A 125 68.28 -17.18 -57.40
CA LEU A 125 68.98 -15.96 -57.81
C LEU A 125 70.39 -15.88 -57.23
N THR A 126 70.55 -16.19 -55.94
CA THR A 126 71.85 -16.23 -55.25
C THR A 126 72.75 -17.28 -55.88
N LYS A 127 72.24 -18.48 -56.17
CA LYS A 127 72.99 -19.56 -56.84
C LYS A 127 73.46 -19.16 -58.24
N GLN A 128 72.56 -18.59 -59.05
CA GLN A 128 72.93 -18.12 -60.40
C GLN A 128 73.95 -16.98 -60.36
N TRP A 129 73.86 -16.08 -59.38
CA TRP A 129 74.85 -15.03 -59.17
C TRP A 129 76.21 -15.60 -58.77
N THR A 130 76.28 -16.52 -57.81
CA THR A 130 77.57 -17.11 -57.38
C THR A 130 78.28 -17.84 -58.53
N ASP A 131 77.52 -18.51 -59.39
CA ASP A 131 78.04 -19.17 -60.59
C ASP A 131 78.59 -18.16 -61.61
N TYR A 132 77.96 -16.99 -61.71
CA TYR A 132 78.38 -15.89 -62.59
C TYR A 132 79.56 -15.10 -62.02
N GLU A 133 79.58 -14.83 -60.72
CA GLU A 133 80.67 -14.15 -59.99
C GLU A 133 81.98 -14.94 -60.11
N THR A 134 81.92 -16.28 -60.05
CA THR A 134 83.08 -17.15 -60.24
C THR A 134 83.72 -16.94 -61.63
N LYS A 135 82.91 -16.64 -62.64
CA LYS A 135 83.36 -16.36 -64.02
C LYS A 135 83.80 -14.91 -64.23
N LEU A 136 83.27 -13.97 -63.44
CA LEU A 136 83.73 -12.58 -63.40
C LEU A 136 85.11 -12.43 -62.74
N ASN A 137 85.42 -13.27 -61.74
CA ASN A 137 86.63 -13.16 -60.92
C ASN A 137 87.96 -13.04 -61.68
N PRO A 138 88.23 -13.82 -62.76
CA PRO A 138 89.46 -13.67 -63.56
C PRO A 138 89.62 -12.27 -64.18
N VAL A 139 88.52 -11.69 -64.69
CA VAL A 139 88.50 -10.35 -65.28
C VAL A 139 88.60 -9.28 -64.19
N LEU A 140 87.90 -9.44 -63.07
CA LEU A 140 87.90 -8.48 -61.96
C LEU A 140 89.25 -8.37 -61.25
N ARG A 141 90.00 -9.47 -61.16
CA ARG A 141 91.33 -9.54 -60.51
C ARG A 141 92.48 -9.05 -61.39
N TRP A 142 92.21 -8.73 -62.66
CA TRP A 142 93.22 -8.20 -63.57
C TRP A 142 93.86 -6.92 -63.02
N SER A 143 95.19 -6.82 -63.06
CA SER A 143 95.92 -5.63 -62.64
C SER A 143 97.11 -5.38 -63.58
N GLY A 144 97.31 -4.11 -63.96
CA GLY A 144 98.34 -3.69 -64.91
C GLY A 144 97.80 -3.34 -66.31
N SER A 145 98.66 -2.78 -67.15
CA SER A 145 98.33 -2.42 -68.53
C SER A 145 98.29 -3.67 -69.44
N PRO A 146 97.24 -3.88 -70.24
CA PRO A 146 97.19 -4.97 -71.22
C PRO A 146 98.04 -4.69 -72.46
N TYR A 147 98.63 -3.50 -72.54
CA TYR A 147 99.34 -2.99 -73.71
C TYR A 147 100.85 -2.90 -73.49
N GLU A 148 101.61 -3.14 -74.55
CA GLU A 148 103.06 -2.97 -74.66
C GLU A 148 103.36 -2.25 -75.99
N GLN A 149 104.46 -1.50 -76.07
CA GLN A 149 104.86 -0.85 -77.33
C GLN A 149 105.82 -1.79 -78.08
N ASP A 150 105.49 -2.10 -79.34
CA ASP A 150 106.40 -2.83 -80.23
C ASP A 150 107.60 -1.95 -80.61
N ALA A 151 108.65 -2.53 -81.19
CA ALA A 151 109.88 -1.85 -81.62
C ALA A 151 109.65 -0.70 -82.63
N THR A 152 108.44 -0.58 -83.19
CA THR A 152 107.98 0.47 -84.11
C THR A 152 107.15 1.58 -83.44
N GLY A 153 106.96 1.52 -82.11
CA GLY A 153 106.15 2.46 -81.34
C GLY A 153 104.63 2.23 -81.43
N GLN A 154 104.18 1.17 -82.08
CA GLN A 154 102.76 0.79 -82.12
C GLN A 154 102.34 0.04 -80.85
N THR A 155 101.17 0.38 -80.32
CA THR A 155 100.57 -0.28 -79.15
C THR A 155 100.06 -1.67 -79.54
N ILE A 156 100.69 -2.72 -79.00
CA ILE A 156 100.29 -4.11 -79.17
C ILE A 156 99.81 -4.71 -77.84
N LEU A 157 99.05 -5.80 -77.89
CA LEU A 157 98.67 -6.55 -76.68
C LEU A 157 99.85 -7.41 -76.21
N ASN A 158 100.18 -7.35 -74.92
CA ASN A 158 101.15 -8.29 -74.34
C ASN A 158 100.51 -9.68 -74.14
N LYS A 159 101.30 -10.75 -73.94
CA LYS A 159 100.79 -12.12 -73.73
C LYS A 159 99.70 -12.22 -72.66
N ARG A 160 99.78 -11.41 -71.60
CA ARG A 160 98.76 -11.39 -70.55
C ARG A 160 97.49 -10.62 -70.99
N GLY A 161 97.64 -9.56 -71.79
CA GLY A 161 96.59 -8.80 -72.43
C GLY A 161 95.79 -9.62 -73.45
N GLU A 162 96.44 -10.52 -74.20
CA GLU A 162 95.74 -11.47 -75.08
C GLU A 162 94.86 -12.45 -74.28
N THR A 163 95.37 -12.97 -73.16
CA THR A 163 94.55 -13.81 -72.26
C THR A 163 93.41 -13.02 -71.62
N PHE A 164 93.63 -11.75 -71.28
CA PHE A 164 92.59 -10.86 -70.76
C PHE A 164 91.52 -10.56 -71.82
N LYS A 165 91.92 -10.35 -73.09
CA LYS A 165 90.99 -10.18 -74.22
C LYS A 165 90.12 -11.42 -74.44
N ALA A 166 90.71 -12.61 -74.38
CA ALA A 166 89.97 -13.86 -74.47
C ALA A 166 88.98 -14.03 -73.28
N GLN A 167 89.39 -13.67 -72.05
CA GLN A 167 88.54 -13.72 -70.87
C GLN A 167 87.38 -12.72 -70.93
N VAL A 168 87.61 -11.50 -71.43
CA VAL A 168 86.57 -10.47 -71.61
C VAL A 168 85.59 -10.85 -72.73
N ALA A 169 86.05 -11.49 -73.79
CA ALA A 169 85.19 -12.01 -74.86
C ALA A 169 84.30 -13.17 -74.36
N ASP A 170 84.88 -14.15 -73.66
CA ASP A 170 84.13 -15.27 -73.04
C ASP A 170 83.12 -14.76 -72.00
N LEU A 171 83.50 -13.73 -71.24
CA LEU A 171 82.61 -13.04 -70.32
C LEU A 171 81.41 -12.47 -71.07
N ASN A 172 81.61 -11.64 -72.09
CA ASN A 172 80.51 -10.96 -72.79
C ASN A 172 79.50 -11.90 -73.44
N GLU A 173 79.96 -13.03 -74.01
CA GLU A 173 79.07 -14.04 -74.59
C GLU A 173 78.17 -14.67 -73.52
N LYS A 174 78.73 -15.00 -72.35
CA LYS A 174 77.99 -15.62 -71.23
C LYS A 174 77.17 -14.61 -70.43
N THR A 175 77.63 -13.35 -70.36
CA THR A 175 76.95 -12.26 -69.67
C THR A 175 75.59 -11.99 -70.27
N ALA A 176 75.45 -11.99 -71.60
CA ALA A 176 74.15 -11.73 -72.25
C ALA A 176 73.07 -12.73 -71.80
N LYS A 177 73.38 -14.04 -71.79
CA LYS A 177 72.45 -15.10 -71.37
C LYS A 177 72.17 -15.08 -69.87
N THR A 178 73.19 -14.78 -69.06
CA THR A 178 73.06 -14.77 -67.59
C THR A 178 72.32 -13.53 -67.09
N GLN A 179 72.50 -12.39 -67.75
CA GLN A 179 71.84 -11.12 -67.45
C GLN A 179 70.32 -11.20 -67.62
N GLU A 180 69.84 -11.84 -68.69
CA GLU A 180 68.40 -12.04 -68.93
C GLU A 180 67.75 -12.95 -67.86
N SER A 181 68.44 -14.02 -67.46
CA SER A 181 67.99 -14.90 -66.38
C SER A 181 67.96 -14.21 -65.01
N LEU A 182 69.02 -13.46 -64.68
CA LEU A 182 69.10 -12.72 -63.41
C LEU A 182 68.05 -11.60 -63.35
N SER A 183 67.83 -10.86 -64.44
CA SER A 183 66.79 -9.82 -64.48
C SER A 183 65.40 -10.43 -64.35
N ALA A 184 65.11 -11.54 -65.03
CA ALA A 184 63.84 -12.27 -64.90
C ALA A 184 63.60 -12.77 -63.47
N LEU A 185 64.60 -13.37 -62.80
CA LEU A 185 64.46 -13.82 -61.42
C LEU A 185 64.31 -12.65 -60.43
N THR A 186 64.98 -11.51 -60.65
CA THR A 186 64.75 -10.30 -59.82
C THR A 186 63.36 -9.69 -60.03
N ALA A 187 62.81 -9.77 -61.24
CA ALA A 187 61.44 -9.34 -61.54
C ALA A 187 60.40 -10.26 -60.89
N GLN A 188 60.64 -11.57 -60.92
CA GLN A 188 59.82 -12.55 -60.23
C GLN A 188 59.86 -12.32 -58.71
N LEU A 189 61.04 -12.11 -58.12
CA LEU A 189 61.18 -11.82 -56.71
C LEU A 189 60.41 -10.56 -56.28
N ALA A 190 60.44 -9.49 -57.09
CA ALA A 190 59.69 -8.27 -56.82
C ALA A 190 58.17 -8.52 -56.85
N THR A 191 57.71 -9.34 -57.80
CA THR A 191 56.30 -9.74 -57.92
C THR A 191 55.86 -10.57 -56.70
N ASP A 192 56.66 -11.56 -56.31
CA ASP A 192 56.37 -12.46 -55.19
C ASP A 192 56.27 -11.69 -53.86
N VAL A 193 57.21 -10.76 -53.62
CA VAL A 193 57.19 -9.91 -52.42
C VAL A 193 56.03 -8.92 -52.45
N GLY A 194 55.72 -8.34 -53.62
CA GLY A 194 54.59 -7.43 -53.80
C GLY A 194 53.24 -8.10 -53.55
N ALA A 195 53.05 -9.33 -54.03
CA ALA A 195 51.81 -10.10 -53.85
C ALA A 195 51.53 -10.41 -52.38
N VAL A 196 52.56 -10.77 -51.61
CA VAL A 196 52.44 -11.07 -50.17
C VAL A 196 52.09 -9.83 -49.37
N SER A 197 52.74 -8.69 -49.67
CA SER A 197 52.41 -7.41 -49.05
C SER A 197 50.96 -6.99 -49.36
N ALA A 198 50.50 -7.18 -50.60
CA ALA A 198 49.13 -6.87 -50.99
C ALA A 198 48.11 -7.78 -50.28
N ALA A 199 48.39 -9.09 -50.18
CA ALA A 199 47.54 -10.04 -49.46
C ALA A 199 47.41 -9.69 -47.96
N ARG A 200 48.53 -9.33 -47.31
CA ARG A 200 48.51 -8.86 -45.91
C ARG A 200 47.70 -7.58 -45.74
N ALA A 201 47.84 -6.62 -46.67
CA ALA A 201 47.10 -5.36 -46.63
C ALA A 201 45.59 -5.60 -46.74
N ASN A 202 45.18 -6.51 -47.64
CA ASN A 202 43.78 -6.93 -47.78
C ASN A 202 43.25 -7.60 -46.50
N ILE A 203 44.01 -8.52 -45.90
CA ILE A 203 43.61 -9.16 -44.62
C ILE A 203 43.45 -8.11 -43.53
N LEU A 204 44.40 -7.17 -43.40
CA LEU A 204 44.30 -6.09 -42.40
C LEU A 204 43.04 -5.23 -42.63
N SER A 205 42.75 -4.86 -43.88
CA SER A 205 41.55 -4.09 -44.24
C SER A 205 40.27 -4.84 -43.86
N ILE A 206 40.19 -6.15 -44.17
CA ILE A 206 39.03 -6.98 -43.79
C ILE A 206 38.86 -7.03 -42.26
N VAL A 207 39.95 -7.23 -41.51
CA VAL A 207 39.91 -7.25 -40.04
C VAL A 207 39.49 -5.89 -39.46
N GLN A 208 39.96 -4.78 -40.04
CA GLN A 208 39.55 -3.43 -39.62
C GLN A 208 38.07 -3.19 -39.88
N VAL A 209 37.56 -3.52 -41.07
CA VAL A 209 36.15 -3.36 -41.42
C VAL A 209 35.28 -4.24 -40.52
N ALA A 210 35.62 -5.52 -40.36
CA ALA A 210 34.90 -6.42 -39.46
C ALA A 210 34.91 -5.91 -38.01
N GLY A 211 36.03 -5.37 -37.57
CA GLY A 211 36.20 -4.74 -36.27
C GLY A 211 35.30 -3.54 -36.03
N ILE A 212 35.27 -2.62 -36.99
CA ILE A 212 34.42 -1.42 -36.94
C ILE A 212 32.94 -1.81 -36.94
N VAL A 213 32.55 -2.76 -37.79
CA VAL A 213 31.17 -3.27 -37.84
C VAL A 213 30.79 -3.91 -36.50
N ALA A 214 31.65 -4.74 -35.91
CA ALA A 214 31.41 -5.35 -34.60
C ALA A 214 31.32 -4.30 -33.47
N ALA A 215 32.16 -3.27 -33.51
CA ALA A 215 32.08 -2.17 -32.55
C ALA A 215 30.76 -1.39 -32.68
N LEU A 216 30.34 -1.06 -33.91
CA LEU A 216 29.08 -0.37 -34.16
C LEU A 216 27.86 -1.19 -33.73
N THR A 217 27.85 -2.50 -33.99
CA THR A 217 26.73 -3.37 -33.56
C THR A 217 26.64 -3.46 -32.03
N ILE A 218 27.78 -3.58 -31.34
CA ILE A 218 27.82 -3.55 -29.86
C ILE A 218 27.32 -2.19 -29.34
N LEU A 219 27.74 -1.08 -29.95
CA LEU A 219 27.28 0.26 -29.55
C LEU A 219 25.76 0.40 -29.67
N VAL A 220 25.18 -0.04 -30.80
CA VAL A 220 23.72 -0.02 -31.01
C VAL A 220 23.00 -0.92 -29.99
N ALA A 221 23.56 -2.09 -29.67
CA ALA A 221 23.02 -2.99 -28.66
C ALA A 221 23.03 -2.35 -27.25
N ILE A 222 24.12 -1.70 -26.88
CA ILE A 222 24.22 -0.94 -25.61
C ILE A 222 23.16 0.16 -25.56
N PHE A 223 23.04 0.95 -26.62
CA PHE A 223 22.10 2.07 -26.68
C PHE A 223 20.64 1.61 -26.60
N THR A 224 20.29 0.50 -27.27
CA THR A 224 18.93 -0.08 -27.20
C THR A 224 18.62 -0.68 -25.83
N ILE A 225 19.57 -1.35 -25.18
CA ILE A 225 19.40 -1.82 -23.79
C ILE A 225 19.19 -0.63 -22.84
N PHE A 226 19.99 0.43 -23.01
CA PHE A 226 19.89 1.64 -22.21
C PHE A 226 18.52 2.32 -22.34
N LEU A 227 18.05 2.53 -23.57
CA LEU A 227 16.72 3.09 -23.86
C LEU A 227 15.60 2.24 -23.24
N ARG A 228 15.68 0.91 -23.37
CA ARG A 228 14.69 0.00 -22.78
C ARG A 228 14.65 0.08 -21.26
N ASN A 229 15.80 0.22 -20.61
CA ASN A 229 15.86 0.35 -19.16
C ASN A 229 15.26 1.68 -18.69
N LEU A 230 15.55 2.79 -19.39
CA LEU A 230 14.92 4.09 -19.08
C LEU A 230 13.40 4.04 -19.20
N GLN A 231 12.89 3.48 -20.31
CA GLN A 231 11.44 3.32 -20.51
C GLN A 231 10.80 2.42 -19.44
N LYS A 232 11.49 1.35 -19.02
CA LYS A 232 10.99 0.45 -17.99
C LYS A 232 10.88 1.17 -16.64
N GLU A 233 11.88 1.96 -16.26
CA GLU A 233 11.83 2.74 -15.01
C GLU A 233 10.73 3.80 -15.04
N GLU A 234 10.60 4.52 -16.16
CA GLU A 234 9.54 5.51 -16.35
C GLU A 234 8.16 4.85 -16.27
N ALA A 235 7.98 3.69 -16.90
CA ALA A 235 6.74 2.92 -16.83
C ALA A 235 6.40 2.45 -15.41
N VAL A 236 7.41 2.04 -14.62
CA VAL A 236 7.22 1.66 -13.21
C VAL A 236 6.80 2.86 -12.37
N SER A 237 7.47 4.01 -12.55
CA SER A 237 7.14 5.26 -11.85
C SER A 237 5.73 5.75 -12.17
N ILE A 238 5.37 5.78 -13.47
CA ILE A 238 4.01 6.15 -13.91
C ILE A 238 2.97 5.17 -13.38
N ARG A 239 3.26 3.87 -13.37
CA ARG A 239 2.35 2.86 -12.81
C ARG A 239 2.12 3.08 -11.33
N ALA A 240 3.19 3.26 -10.55
CA ALA A 240 3.09 3.54 -9.11
C ALA A 240 2.28 4.82 -8.85
N ARG A 241 2.51 5.88 -9.63
CA ARG A 241 1.74 7.12 -9.52
C ARG A 241 0.25 6.92 -9.82
N LYS A 242 -0.07 6.20 -10.90
CA LYS A 242 -1.46 5.87 -11.26
C LYS A 242 -2.14 4.99 -10.21
N GLU A 243 -1.40 4.08 -9.59
CA GLU A 243 -1.92 3.23 -8.52
C GLU A 243 -2.27 4.06 -7.27
N THR A 244 -1.39 4.97 -6.85
CA THR A 244 -1.68 5.94 -5.79
C THR A 244 -2.87 6.82 -6.12
N GLU A 245 -2.94 7.35 -7.35
CA GLU A 245 -4.07 8.18 -7.81
C GLU A 245 -5.40 7.40 -7.78
N ASN A 246 -5.40 6.14 -8.25
CA ASN A 246 -6.57 5.28 -8.19
C ASN A 246 -7.03 5.01 -6.76
N ILE A 247 -6.10 4.74 -5.84
CA ILE A 247 -6.41 4.56 -4.42
C ILE A 247 -7.06 5.84 -3.87
N LEU A 248 -6.44 7.00 -4.07
CA LEU A 248 -6.95 8.30 -3.63
C LEU A 248 -8.29 8.68 -4.26
N ARG A 249 -8.60 8.17 -5.44
CA ARG A 249 -9.89 8.36 -6.13
C ARG A 249 -10.99 7.44 -5.62
N THR A 250 -10.67 6.25 -5.11
CA THR A 250 -11.66 5.31 -4.56
C THR A 250 -12.07 5.62 -3.13
N VAL A 251 -11.28 6.41 -2.41
CA VAL A 251 -11.56 6.76 -1.01
C VAL A 251 -12.58 7.92 -0.97
N ASN A 252 -13.67 7.72 -0.24
CA ASN A 252 -14.72 8.73 -0.02
C ASN A 252 -14.35 9.77 1.04
N GLU A 253 -13.18 9.64 1.67
CA GLU A 253 -12.65 10.56 2.67
C GLU A 253 -11.71 11.59 2.02
N GLY A 254 -11.72 12.82 2.53
CA GLY A 254 -10.82 13.88 2.10
C GLY A 254 -9.42 13.67 2.66
N LEU A 255 -8.55 13.04 1.89
CA LEU A 255 -7.14 12.80 2.24
C LEU A 255 -6.22 13.83 1.59
N PHE A 256 -5.33 14.43 2.38
CA PHE A 256 -4.23 15.25 1.86
C PHE A 256 -3.03 15.24 2.79
N LEU A 257 -1.85 15.53 2.22
CA LEU A 257 -0.60 15.65 2.97
C LEU A 257 -0.30 17.12 3.27
N LEU A 258 0.14 17.42 4.50
CA LEU A 258 0.70 18.72 4.87
C LEU A 258 2.22 18.63 4.99
N ASP A 259 2.90 19.63 4.44
CA ASP A 259 4.34 19.82 4.56
C ASP A 259 4.74 20.53 5.87
N THR A 260 6.04 20.76 6.06
CA THR A 260 6.58 21.49 7.23
C THR A 260 6.09 22.94 7.30
N ASN A 261 5.69 23.53 6.17
CA ASN A 261 5.15 24.88 6.07
C ASN A 261 3.62 24.91 6.16
N GLN A 262 2.98 23.79 6.55
CA GLN A 262 1.53 23.62 6.62
C GLN A 262 0.82 23.86 5.27
N ARG A 263 1.50 23.63 4.16
CA ARG A 263 0.93 23.68 2.81
C ARG A 263 0.44 22.30 2.39
N ILE A 264 -0.67 22.31 1.68
CA ILE A 264 -1.29 21.10 1.14
C ILE A 264 -0.47 20.60 -0.06
N GLY A 265 -0.08 19.32 0.00
CA GLY A 265 0.66 18.63 -1.04
C GLY A 265 -0.15 18.45 -2.33
N THR A 266 0.56 18.08 -3.41
CA THR A 266 -0.07 17.89 -4.73
C THR A 266 -0.96 16.65 -4.79
N GLU A 267 -0.60 15.60 -4.04
CA GLU A 267 -1.32 14.33 -3.96
C GLU A 267 -2.47 14.45 -2.94
N LYS A 268 -3.72 14.38 -3.43
CA LYS A 268 -4.96 14.54 -2.65
C LYS A 268 -6.08 13.64 -3.17
N SER A 269 -7.01 13.29 -2.30
CA SER A 269 -8.22 12.54 -2.66
C SER A 269 -9.21 13.39 -3.46
N MET A 270 -9.95 12.74 -4.36
CA MET A 270 -11.02 13.40 -5.12
C MET A 270 -12.19 13.86 -4.24
N ALA A 271 -12.45 13.16 -3.12
CA ALA A 271 -13.53 13.52 -2.20
C ALA A 271 -13.30 14.87 -1.51
N LEU A 272 -12.04 15.32 -1.42
CA LEU A 272 -11.69 16.60 -0.80
C LEU A 272 -12.40 17.79 -1.49
N ALA A 273 -12.51 17.76 -2.82
CA ALA A 273 -13.16 18.82 -3.58
C ALA A 273 -14.66 18.90 -3.29
N HIS A 274 -15.31 17.75 -3.10
CA HIS A 274 -16.72 17.67 -2.76
C HIS A 274 -16.97 18.11 -1.31
N ILE A 275 -16.12 17.69 -0.36
CA ILE A 275 -16.26 18.03 1.07
C ILE A 275 -16.12 19.55 1.30
N PHE A 276 -15.12 20.18 0.69
CA PHE A 276 -14.86 21.62 0.87
C PHE A 276 -15.53 22.52 -0.17
N ARG A 277 -16.31 21.95 -1.11
CA ARG A 277 -16.95 22.67 -2.23
C ARG A 277 -15.99 23.59 -2.99
N ARG A 278 -14.75 23.13 -3.16
CA ARG A 278 -13.63 23.89 -3.73
C ARG A 278 -12.84 23.00 -4.69
N GLU A 279 -12.38 23.55 -5.80
CA GLU A 279 -11.58 22.78 -6.77
C GLU A 279 -10.08 23.09 -6.71
N ASP A 280 -9.69 24.32 -6.32
CA ASP A 280 -8.28 24.70 -6.25
C ASP A 280 -7.72 24.61 -4.83
N PHE A 281 -6.80 23.66 -4.65
CA PHE A 281 -6.03 23.44 -3.42
C PHE A 281 -4.53 23.57 -3.64
N ASN A 282 -4.10 23.99 -4.84
CA ASN A 282 -2.68 24.01 -5.16
C ASN A 282 -1.98 25.13 -4.39
N ASN A 283 -0.92 24.76 -3.65
CA ASN A 283 -0.14 25.69 -2.84
C ASN A 283 -0.97 26.42 -1.76
N LEU A 284 -2.11 25.85 -1.37
CA LEU A 284 -2.96 26.36 -0.32
C LEU A 284 -2.38 26.01 1.05
N SER A 285 -2.43 26.95 1.98
CA SER A 285 -2.10 26.71 3.39
C SER A 285 -3.29 26.10 4.14
N PHE A 286 -3.02 25.34 5.20
CA PHE A 286 -4.06 24.77 6.06
C PHE A 286 -4.95 25.84 6.70
N ASP A 287 -4.40 27.02 7.00
CA ASP A 287 -5.18 28.11 7.58
C ASP A 287 -6.14 28.74 6.57
N GLU A 288 -5.71 28.94 5.33
CA GLU A 288 -6.57 29.43 4.25
C GLU A 288 -7.66 28.43 3.86
N LEU A 289 -7.44 27.13 4.12
CA LEU A 289 -8.46 26.10 3.91
C LEU A 289 -9.63 26.26 4.89
N LEU A 290 -9.33 26.51 6.16
CA LEU A 290 -10.33 26.58 7.22
C LEU A 290 -10.93 27.99 7.38
N ARG A 291 -10.23 29.03 6.90
CA ARG A 291 -10.66 30.42 7.00
C ARG A 291 -12.02 30.64 6.32
N GLY A 292 -12.98 31.17 7.06
CA GLY A 292 -14.34 31.46 6.57
C GLY A 292 -15.33 30.29 6.70
N ILE A 293 -14.84 29.06 6.97
CA ILE A 293 -15.67 27.87 7.13
C ILE A 293 -15.89 27.55 8.63
N VAL A 294 -14.86 27.73 9.45
CA VAL A 294 -14.91 27.56 10.92
C VAL A 294 -14.81 28.90 11.65
N PRO A 295 -15.32 29.00 12.90
CA PRO A 295 -15.16 30.20 13.73
C PRO A 295 -13.68 30.55 13.99
N ASP A 296 -13.35 31.84 14.09
CA ASP A 296 -11.97 32.33 14.28
C ASP A 296 -11.27 31.74 15.52
N LYS A 297 -12.04 31.49 16.60
CA LYS A 297 -11.52 30.87 17.83
C LYS A 297 -11.06 29.43 17.57
N THR A 298 -11.85 28.69 16.79
CA THR A 298 -11.56 27.31 16.43
C THR A 298 -10.37 27.23 15.47
N LEU A 299 -10.28 28.16 14.52
CA LEU A 299 -9.14 28.27 13.59
C LEU A 299 -7.80 28.41 14.33
N ARG A 300 -7.72 29.32 15.32
CA ARG A 300 -6.50 29.51 16.12
C ARG A 300 -6.12 28.25 16.90
N THR A 301 -7.11 27.62 17.54
CA THR A 301 -6.90 26.39 18.31
C THR A 301 -6.42 25.24 17.42
N ALA A 302 -6.93 25.16 16.19
CA ALA A 302 -6.48 24.20 15.18
C ALA A 302 -5.04 24.43 14.73
N GLN A 303 -4.64 25.68 14.49
CA GLN A 303 -3.26 26.03 14.12
C GLN A 303 -2.27 25.64 15.23
N ASP A 304 -2.60 25.95 16.49
CA ASP A 304 -1.77 25.60 17.64
C ASP A 304 -1.62 24.07 17.77
N TYR A 305 -2.70 23.33 17.52
CA TYR A 305 -2.70 21.87 17.53
C TYR A 305 -1.83 21.28 16.42
N VAL A 306 -1.93 21.76 15.18
CA VAL A 306 -1.10 21.32 14.06
C VAL A 306 0.38 21.64 14.31
N ALA A 307 0.69 22.81 14.86
CA ALA A 307 2.05 23.19 15.25
C ALA A 307 2.60 22.26 16.34
N LEU A 308 1.78 21.87 17.32
CA LEU A 308 2.17 20.92 18.37
C LEU A 308 2.55 19.55 17.80
N LEU A 309 1.79 19.04 16.81
CA LEU A 309 2.06 17.74 16.19
C LEU A 309 3.45 17.67 15.54
N TRP A 310 4.01 18.82 15.12
CA TRP A 310 5.31 18.90 14.45
C TRP A 310 6.49 18.77 15.41
N GLY A 311 6.24 18.83 16.73
CA GLY A 311 7.27 18.66 17.76
C GLY A 311 7.90 17.26 17.78
N GLU A 312 9.20 17.17 18.11
CA GLU A 312 9.96 15.92 18.17
C GLU A 312 9.46 14.93 19.25
N ARG A 313 8.90 15.43 20.37
CA ARG A 313 8.46 14.63 21.52
C ARG A 313 6.97 14.76 21.80
N VAL A 314 6.16 14.18 20.92
CA VAL A 314 4.70 14.18 21.04
C VAL A 314 4.19 12.75 21.23
N ASN A 315 3.44 12.51 22.31
CA ASN A 315 2.74 11.24 22.50
C ASN A 315 1.44 11.27 21.68
N GLU A 316 1.44 10.53 20.55
CA GLU A 316 0.34 10.51 19.58
C GLU A 316 -1.02 10.19 20.19
N LYS A 317 -1.08 9.28 21.17
CA LYS A 317 -2.36 8.89 21.81
C LYS A 317 -2.96 10.01 22.65
N LEU A 318 -2.12 10.76 23.36
CA LEU A 318 -2.57 11.87 24.21
C LEU A 318 -3.02 13.06 23.36
N VAL A 319 -2.29 13.36 22.29
CA VAL A 319 -2.64 14.50 21.43
C VAL A 319 -3.92 14.22 20.64
N LYS A 320 -4.15 12.99 20.17
CA LYS A 320 -5.40 12.61 19.50
C LYS A 320 -6.65 12.84 20.37
N SER A 321 -6.56 12.63 21.70
CA SER A 321 -7.69 12.85 22.62
C SER A 321 -8.06 14.32 22.85
N ILE A 322 -7.15 15.25 22.52
CA ILE A 322 -7.32 16.70 22.71
C ILE A 322 -7.64 17.39 21.37
N ASN A 323 -7.81 16.63 20.29
CA ASN A 323 -8.05 17.17 18.96
C ASN A 323 -9.29 18.09 18.93
N PRO A 324 -9.12 19.41 18.74
CA PRO A 324 -10.23 20.36 18.73
C PRO A 324 -11.08 20.24 17.46
N LEU A 325 -10.63 19.47 16.46
CA LEU A 325 -11.29 19.29 15.17
C LEU A 325 -11.90 17.89 15.00
N ASN A 326 -12.11 17.14 16.10
CA ASN A 326 -12.71 15.80 16.01
C ASN A 326 -14.19 15.85 15.59
N GLU A 327 -14.90 16.91 15.94
CA GLU A 327 -16.27 17.18 15.47
C GLU A 327 -16.46 18.70 15.41
N VAL A 328 -16.20 19.28 14.24
CA VAL A 328 -16.26 20.74 14.05
C VAL A 328 -17.46 21.13 13.22
N GLU A 329 -18.18 22.14 13.68
CA GLU A 329 -19.28 22.75 12.94
C GLU A 329 -18.72 23.69 11.88
N VAL A 330 -19.11 23.45 10.64
CA VAL A 330 -18.71 24.23 9.47
C VAL A 330 -19.92 24.83 8.77
N HIS A 331 -19.75 26.04 8.24
CA HIS A 331 -20.80 26.75 7.53
C HIS A 331 -20.42 26.89 6.06
N PHE A 332 -21.31 26.42 5.18
CA PHE A 332 -21.19 26.62 3.75
C PHE A 332 -22.24 27.61 3.27
N ASP A 333 -21.86 28.51 2.37
CA ASP A 333 -22.80 29.43 1.73
C ASP A 333 -23.76 28.65 0.83
N ASN A 334 -25.07 28.84 1.03
CA ASN A 334 -26.10 28.25 0.20
C ASN A 334 -26.41 29.18 -1.00
N PRO A 335 -26.39 28.68 -2.26
CA PRO A 335 -26.80 29.45 -3.44
C PRO A 335 -28.21 30.06 -3.38
N ALA A 336 -29.11 29.51 -2.55
CA ALA A 336 -30.46 30.01 -2.34
C ALA A 336 -30.60 31.08 -1.23
N GLY A 337 -29.49 31.46 -0.59
CA GLY A 337 -29.44 32.36 0.57
C GLY A 337 -29.50 31.60 1.89
N GLY A 338 -28.62 31.98 2.84
CA GLY A 338 -28.44 31.33 4.14
C GLY A 338 -27.17 30.47 4.21
N PHE A 339 -26.87 29.95 5.40
CA PHE A 339 -25.76 29.03 5.65
C PHE A 339 -26.27 27.60 5.81
N GLU A 340 -25.61 26.64 5.19
CA GLU A 340 -25.81 25.22 5.40
C GLU A 340 -24.75 24.73 6.40
N THR A 341 -25.20 24.23 7.54
CA THR A 341 -24.33 23.72 8.60
C THR A 341 -24.00 22.25 8.36
N HIS A 342 -22.71 21.93 8.27
CA HIS A 342 -22.20 20.56 8.24
C HIS A 342 -21.30 20.31 9.45
N PHE A 343 -21.06 19.04 9.76
CA PHE A 343 -20.11 18.61 10.79
C PHE A 343 -18.99 17.81 10.14
N LEU A 344 -17.76 18.30 10.27
CA LEU A 344 -16.56 17.64 9.75
C LEU A 344 -15.68 17.10 10.88
N GLU A 345 -15.13 15.92 10.65
CA GLU A 345 -14.18 15.25 11.54
C GLU A 345 -12.79 15.22 10.87
N PHE A 346 -11.78 15.77 11.54
CA PHE A 346 -10.40 15.81 11.06
C PHE A 346 -9.50 14.89 11.87
N ASP A 347 -8.82 13.95 11.22
CA ASP A 347 -7.79 13.09 11.81
C ASP A 347 -6.41 13.47 11.28
N PHE A 348 -5.39 13.38 12.13
CA PHE A 348 -4.02 13.81 11.82
C PHE A 348 -3.03 12.69 12.17
N ASN A 349 -2.37 12.16 11.14
CA ASN A 349 -1.42 11.06 11.27
C ASN A 349 -0.02 11.47 10.82
N ARG A 350 0.98 11.10 11.62
CA ARG A 350 2.37 11.50 11.44
C ARG A 350 3.10 10.53 10.49
N VAL A 351 3.63 11.04 9.37
CA VAL A 351 4.41 10.24 8.42
C VAL A 351 5.91 10.48 8.64
N LYS A 352 6.66 9.40 8.93
CA LYS A 352 8.11 9.45 9.20
C LYS A 352 8.89 8.75 8.09
N THR A 353 9.94 9.41 7.62
CA THR A 353 10.92 8.86 6.66
C THR A 353 12.29 8.88 7.33
N ASP A 354 12.98 7.74 7.39
CA ASP A 354 14.30 7.59 8.02
C ASP A 354 14.37 8.06 9.49
N GLY A 355 13.28 7.90 10.24
CA GLY A 355 13.18 8.29 11.65
C GLY A 355 12.89 9.78 11.89
N THR A 356 12.87 10.60 10.84
CA THR A 356 12.49 12.01 10.89
C THR A 356 11.08 12.23 10.34
N MET A 357 10.33 13.16 10.94
CA MET A 357 9.01 13.54 10.45
C MET A 357 9.13 14.21 9.08
N SER A 358 8.38 13.74 8.09
CA SER A 358 8.38 14.31 6.75
C SER A 358 7.07 15.03 6.41
N HIS A 359 5.91 14.41 6.69
CA HIS A 359 4.59 14.94 6.31
C HIS A 359 3.48 14.58 7.30
N LEU A 360 2.39 15.37 7.32
CA LEU A 360 1.18 15.06 8.12
C LEU A 360 0.13 14.56 7.14
N LEU A 361 -0.38 13.35 7.36
CA LEU A 361 -1.56 12.89 6.65
C LEU A 361 -2.79 13.40 7.40
N VAL A 362 -3.59 14.22 6.71
CA VAL A 362 -4.87 14.72 7.23
C VAL A 362 -6.00 13.97 6.53
N THR A 363 -6.91 13.45 7.32
CA THR A 363 -8.15 12.81 6.86
C THR A 363 -9.33 13.66 7.29
N VAL A 364 -10.22 13.96 6.35
CA VAL A 364 -11.44 14.74 6.60
C VAL A 364 -12.65 13.90 6.23
N ASN A 365 -13.60 13.79 7.16
CA ASN A 365 -14.84 13.05 6.96
C ASN A 365 -16.06 13.92 7.25
N ASP A 366 -17.10 13.81 6.42
CA ASP A 366 -18.39 14.47 6.67
C ASP A 366 -19.27 13.55 7.53
N VAL A 367 -19.44 13.94 8.79
CA VAL A 367 -20.18 13.18 9.80
C VAL A 367 -21.54 13.81 10.11
N THR A 368 -22.00 14.75 9.30
CA THR A 368 -23.24 15.52 9.50
C THR A 368 -24.43 14.61 9.79
N LYS A 369 -24.65 13.57 8.97
CA LYS A 369 -25.76 12.62 9.17
C LYS A 369 -25.67 11.89 10.52
N ARG A 370 -24.46 11.47 10.91
CA ARG A 370 -24.22 10.72 12.16
C ARG A 370 -24.52 11.62 13.38
N VAL A 371 -24.03 12.85 13.35
CA VAL A 371 -24.23 13.83 14.43
C VAL A 371 -25.70 14.21 14.55
N LEU A 372 -26.37 14.51 13.44
CA LEU A 372 -27.80 14.88 13.45
C LEU A 372 -28.69 13.73 13.95
N LEU A 373 -28.47 12.50 13.46
CA LEU A 373 -29.20 11.33 13.94
C LEU A 373 -28.93 11.04 15.42
N GLY A 374 -27.69 11.25 15.87
CA GLY A 374 -27.33 11.12 17.28
C GLY A 374 -28.10 12.09 18.17
N ARG A 375 -28.21 13.35 17.75
CA ARG A 375 -29.01 14.37 18.45
C ARG A 375 -30.50 14.01 18.46
N GLU A 376 -31.07 13.60 17.33
CA GLU A 376 -32.48 13.20 17.23
C GLU A 376 -32.80 11.99 18.14
N LEU A 377 -31.92 10.99 18.13
CA LEU A 377 -32.08 9.82 19.00
C LEU A 377 -32.02 10.21 20.48
N GLN A 378 -31.09 11.09 20.86
CA GLN A 378 -30.98 11.56 22.23
C GLN A 378 -32.25 12.30 22.67
N GLU A 379 -32.77 13.22 21.85
CA GLU A 379 -34.02 13.92 22.15
C GLU A 379 -35.21 12.96 22.30
N SER A 380 -35.28 11.95 21.43
CA SER A 380 -36.32 10.91 21.50
C SER A 380 -36.21 10.06 22.77
N GLN A 381 -34.99 9.68 23.16
CA GLN A 381 -34.72 8.95 24.40
C GLN A 381 -35.10 9.76 25.64
N GLU A 382 -34.72 11.04 25.69
CA GLU A 382 -35.09 11.94 26.79
C GLU A 382 -36.61 12.06 26.94
N LYS A 383 -37.34 12.21 25.83
CA LYS A 383 -38.82 12.23 25.83
C LYS A 383 -39.42 10.91 26.33
N ALA A 384 -38.92 9.76 25.85
CA ALA A 384 -39.38 8.45 26.30
C ALA A 384 -39.10 8.22 27.80
N GLN A 385 -37.95 8.68 28.29
CA GLN A 385 -37.58 8.55 29.70
C GLN A 385 -38.46 9.42 30.61
N GLN A 386 -38.84 10.63 30.17
CA GLN A 386 -39.81 11.47 30.88
C GLN A 386 -41.20 10.81 30.95
N GLN A 387 -41.65 10.15 29.87
CA GLN A 387 -42.92 9.43 29.87
C GLN A 387 -42.92 8.23 30.84
N LEU A 388 -41.81 7.49 30.90
CA LEU A 388 -41.66 6.38 31.84
C LEU A 388 -41.68 6.84 33.31
N ASP A 389 -40.99 7.94 33.64
CA ASP A 389 -41.02 8.51 35.00
C ASP A 389 -42.44 8.91 35.42
N MET A 390 -43.24 9.46 34.49
CA MET A 390 -44.65 9.79 34.75
C MET A 390 -45.50 8.54 35.05
N LEU A 391 -45.33 7.45 34.27
CA LEU A 391 -46.04 6.19 34.50
C LEU A 391 -45.66 5.54 35.84
N LEU A 392 -44.38 5.57 36.21
CA LEU A 392 -43.90 5.04 37.49
C LEU A 392 -44.50 5.79 38.68
N ARG A 393 -44.70 7.10 38.58
CA ARG A 393 -45.35 7.90 39.63
C ARG A 393 -46.83 7.56 39.78
N ILE A 394 -47.54 7.34 38.68
CA ILE A 394 -48.96 6.96 38.69
C ILE A 394 -49.19 5.58 39.34
N LEU A 395 -48.26 4.63 39.13
CA LEU A 395 -48.34 3.29 39.73
C LEU A 395 -48.30 3.28 41.27
N HIS A 396 -47.80 4.35 41.91
CA HIS A 396 -47.72 4.45 43.38
C HIS A 396 -48.90 5.19 44.01
N VAL A 397 -49.87 5.67 43.21
CA VAL A 397 -51.07 6.37 43.69
C VAL A 397 -52.25 5.42 43.64
N ASP A 398 -53.05 5.37 44.72
CA ASP A 398 -54.23 4.52 44.79
C ASP A 398 -55.21 4.86 43.64
N PRO A 399 -55.59 3.88 42.78
CA PRO A 399 -56.41 4.13 41.59
C PRO A 399 -57.75 4.80 41.91
N GLU A 400 -58.36 4.47 43.05
CA GLU A 400 -59.62 5.08 43.50
C GLU A 400 -59.45 6.58 43.78
N SER A 401 -58.42 6.98 44.54
CA SER A 401 -58.14 8.38 44.85
C SER A 401 -57.85 9.21 43.59
N LEU A 402 -57.16 8.61 42.63
CA LEU A 402 -56.82 9.26 41.37
C LEU A 402 -58.04 9.39 40.43
N THR A 403 -58.91 8.38 40.37
CA THR A 403 -60.18 8.49 39.63
C THR A 403 -61.13 9.51 40.26
N GLY A 404 -61.23 9.56 41.60
CA GLY A 404 -62.00 10.55 42.33
C GLY A 404 -61.54 11.97 42.01
N PHE A 405 -60.23 12.23 42.12
CA PHE A 405 -59.65 13.52 41.73
C PHE A 405 -59.96 13.91 40.29
N LEU A 406 -59.84 13.00 39.32
CA LEU A 406 -60.12 13.34 37.92
C LEU A 406 -61.60 13.70 37.69
N THR A 407 -62.52 13.02 38.39
CA THR A 407 -63.93 13.36 38.34
C THR A 407 -64.20 14.72 38.97
N ASP A 408 -63.64 14.99 40.14
CA ASP A 408 -63.81 16.25 40.87
C ASP A 408 -63.19 17.42 40.11
N ALA A 409 -61.99 17.24 39.57
CA ALA A 409 -61.31 18.24 38.74
C ALA A 409 -62.09 18.54 37.46
N GLU A 410 -62.67 17.54 36.78
CA GLU A 410 -63.51 17.76 35.60
C GLU A 410 -64.77 18.56 35.95
N VAL A 411 -65.40 18.29 37.09
CA VAL A 411 -66.55 19.05 37.59
C VAL A 411 -66.15 20.51 37.87
N SER A 412 -65.04 20.74 38.57
CA SER A 412 -64.51 22.08 38.83
C SER A 412 -64.18 22.84 37.56
N LEU A 413 -63.52 22.22 36.56
CA LEU A 413 -63.22 22.88 35.29
C LEU A 413 -64.48 23.17 34.46
N LYS A 414 -65.50 22.31 34.49
CA LYS A 414 -66.81 22.57 33.86
C LYS A 414 -67.51 23.74 34.53
N MET A 415 -67.41 23.85 35.86
CA MET A 415 -67.93 25.00 36.61
C MET A 415 -67.18 26.28 36.23
N VAL A 416 -65.85 26.25 36.10
CA VAL A 416 -65.07 27.39 35.57
C VAL A 416 -65.54 27.78 34.16
N ASN A 417 -65.77 26.82 33.26
CA ASN A 417 -66.26 27.08 31.91
C ASN A 417 -67.66 27.74 31.91
N SER A 418 -68.57 27.27 32.77
CA SER A 418 -69.90 27.87 32.94
C SER A 418 -69.80 29.31 33.46
N ILE A 419 -68.99 29.52 34.50
CA ILE A 419 -68.73 30.86 35.07
C ILE A 419 -68.15 31.79 34.00
N LEU A 420 -67.20 31.33 33.18
CA LEU A 420 -66.63 32.09 32.06
C LEU A 420 -67.65 32.46 30.99
N LYS A 421 -68.66 31.61 30.72
CA LYS A 421 -69.73 31.87 29.74
C LYS A 421 -70.82 32.82 30.24
N GLU A 422 -71.00 32.98 31.54
CA GLU A 422 -72.02 33.89 32.09
C GLU A 422 -71.72 35.36 31.76
N PRO A 423 -72.65 36.11 31.16
CA PRO A 423 -72.43 37.51 30.80
C PRO A 423 -72.42 38.40 32.04
N ALA A 424 -71.29 39.07 32.30
CA ALA A 424 -71.15 40.08 33.34
C ALA A 424 -71.20 41.48 32.72
N ARG A 425 -72.00 42.38 33.29
CA ARG A 425 -72.18 43.76 32.80
C ARG A 425 -71.61 44.83 33.73
N GLU A 426 -71.22 44.45 34.95
CA GLU A 426 -70.74 45.35 36.00
C GLU A 426 -69.37 44.89 36.54
N GLU A 427 -68.53 45.83 36.98
CA GLU A 427 -67.17 45.54 37.49
C GLU A 427 -67.20 44.63 38.73
N ALA A 428 -68.18 44.82 39.61
CA ALA A 428 -68.40 43.95 40.78
C ALA A 428 -68.68 42.49 40.37
N ALA A 429 -69.41 42.29 39.26
CA ALA A 429 -69.69 40.97 38.73
C ALA A 429 -68.42 40.31 38.13
N PHE A 430 -67.55 41.08 37.46
CA PHE A 430 -66.25 40.58 36.98
C PHE A 430 -65.32 40.16 38.12
N ARG A 431 -65.28 40.90 39.23
CA ARG A 431 -64.47 40.53 40.40
C ARG A 431 -64.99 39.28 41.10
N SER A 432 -66.31 39.17 41.29
CA SER A 432 -66.96 37.96 41.82
C SER A 432 -66.69 36.72 40.96
N LYS A 433 -66.65 36.90 39.63
CA LYS A 433 -66.33 35.87 38.65
C LYS A 433 -64.89 35.38 38.80
N ILE A 434 -63.92 36.28 38.93
CA ILE A 434 -62.50 35.94 39.18
C ILE A 434 -62.36 35.15 40.48
N ASP A 435 -62.95 35.62 41.59
CA ASP A 435 -62.85 34.95 42.90
C ASP A 435 -63.52 33.58 42.93
N SER A 436 -64.57 33.39 42.13
CA SER A 436 -65.25 32.10 41.98
C SER A 436 -64.42 31.12 41.16
N ILE A 437 -63.81 31.56 40.06
CA ILE A 437 -62.90 30.75 39.25
C ILE A 437 -61.63 30.41 40.04
N TYR A 438 -61.06 31.37 40.76
CA TYR A 438 -59.85 31.20 41.56
C TYR A 438 -60.03 30.09 42.60
N ARG A 439 -61.15 30.06 43.33
CA ARG A 439 -61.45 29.00 44.30
C ARG A 439 -61.50 27.61 43.66
N GLN A 440 -62.10 27.49 42.48
CA GLN A 440 -62.18 26.21 41.76
C GLN A 440 -60.80 25.72 41.31
N VAL A 441 -59.97 26.61 40.74
CA VAL A 441 -58.63 26.25 40.26
C VAL A 441 -57.67 25.97 41.42
N HIS A 442 -57.82 26.69 42.54
CA HIS A 442 -57.03 26.48 43.75
C HIS A 442 -57.30 25.11 44.39
N ALA A 443 -58.56 24.67 44.39
CA ALA A 443 -58.93 23.33 44.84
C ALA A 443 -58.26 22.25 43.98
N VAL A 444 -58.36 22.37 42.64
CA VAL A 444 -57.74 21.42 41.68
C VAL A 444 -56.22 21.36 41.85
N LYS A 445 -55.56 22.51 42.07
CA LYS A 445 -54.12 22.58 42.35
C LYS A 445 -53.75 21.85 43.65
N GLY A 446 -54.52 22.08 44.71
CA GLY A 446 -54.29 21.48 46.03
C GLY A 446 -54.35 19.95 45.98
N GLU A 447 -55.36 19.39 45.32
CA GLU A 447 -55.49 17.94 45.15
C GLU A 447 -54.44 17.36 44.19
N ALA A 448 -54.11 18.07 43.10
CA ALA A 448 -53.05 17.64 42.19
C ALA A 448 -51.68 17.56 42.86
N ALA A 449 -51.36 18.52 43.75
CA ALA A 449 -50.14 18.51 44.54
C ALA A 449 -50.11 17.35 45.55
N ALA A 450 -51.25 17.07 46.20
CA ALA A 450 -51.38 15.95 47.14
C ALA A 450 -51.18 14.58 46.47
N LEU A 451 -51.61 14.44 45.20
CA LEU A 451 -51.46 13.22 44.39
C LEU A 451 -50.13 13.18 43.60
N GLY A 452 -49.25 14.17 43.75
CA GLY A 452 -47.95 14.21 43.09
C GLY A 452 -48.01 14.44 41.57
N LEU A 453 -49.14 14.95 41.05
CA LEU A 453 -49.37 15.22 39.62
C LEU A 453 -48.79 16.58 39.22
N LYS A 454 -47.45 16.69 39.25
CA LYS A 454 -46.71 17.95 39.03
C LYS A 454 -47.10 18.71 37.75
N THR A 455 -47.42 17.99 36.67
CA THR A 455 -47.79 18.62 35.39
C THR A 455 -49.18 19.26 35.45
N VAL A 456 -50.13 18.69 36.20
CA VAL A 456 -51.46 19.28 36.46
C VAL A 456 -51.32 20.47 37.42
N GLU A 457 -50.52 20.31 38.48
CA GLU A 457 -50.22 21.36 39.46
C GLU A 457 -49.62 22.61 38.80
N GLN A 458 -48.60 22.45 37.94
CA GLN A 458 -47.94 23.55 37.23
C GLN A 458 -48.91 24.31 36.31
N ARG A 459 -49.77 23.59 35.59
CA ARG A 459 -50.78 24.20 34.71
C ARG A 459 -51.86 24.94 35.51
N ALA A 460 -52.31 24.37 36.63
CA ALA A 460 -53.25 25.03 37.53
C ALA A 460 -52.62 26.29 38.17
N HIS A 461 -51.34 26.23 38.53
CA HIS A 461 -50.60 27.39 39.03
C HIS A 461 -50.48 28.52 38.00
N ALA A 462 -50.14 28.18 36.75
CA ALA A 462 -50.09 29.15 35.65
C ALA A 462 -51.47 29.76 35.32
N PHE A 463 -52.55 29.04 35.63
CA PHE A 463 -53.91 29.55 35.53
C PHE A 463 -54.23 30.52 36.68
N GLU A 464 -53.88 30.18 37.92
CA GLU A 464 -54.01 31.06 39.09
C GLU A 464 -53.25 32.38 38.91
N GLU A 465 -52.04 32.33 38.37
CA GLU A 465 -51.21 33.50 38.12
C GLU A 465 -51.93 34.48 37.19
N SER A 466 -52.51 33.99 36.09
CA SER A 466 -53.31 34.82 35.20
C SER A 466 -54.59 35.35 35.82
N LEU A 467 -55.22 34.62 36.76
CA LEU A 467 -56.35 35.16 37.52
C LEU A 467 -55.91 36.26 38.49
N ASN A 468 -54.73 36.12 39.10
CA ASN A 468 -54.19 37.10 40.03
C ASN A 468 -53.77 38.38 39.31
N ASP A 469 -53.20 38.25 38.10
CA ASP A 469 -52.92 39.37 37.21
C ASP A 469 -54.18 40.17 36.86
N LEU A 470 -55.31 39.48 36.62
CA LEU A 470 -56.59 40.13 36.38
C LEU A 470 -57.15 40.78 37.66
N LYS A 471 -56.97 40.15 38.82
CA LYS A 471 -57.41 40.69 40.12
C LYS A 471 -56.72 42.02 40.47
N GLY A 472 -55.47 42.19 40.02
CA GLY A 472 -54.67 43.41 40.20
C GLY A 472 -55.02 44.58 39.27
N ARG A 473 -55.84 44.39 38.23
CA ARG A 473 -56.21 45.46 37.28
C ARG A 473 -57.32 46.36 37.84
N THR A 474 -57.27 47.65 37.50
CA THR A 474 -58.24 48.67 37.93
C THR A 474 -59.52 48.72 37.11
N THR A 475 -59.52 48.18 35.90
CA THR A 475 -60.69 48.07 35.01
C THR A 475 -60.65 46.73 34.30
N LEU A 476 -61.77 46.02 34.23
CA LEU A 476 -61.87 44.69 33.62
C LEU A 476 -62.84 44.71 32.44
N SER A 477 -62.43 44.09 31.32
CA SER A 477 -63.26 43.88 30.13
C SER A 477 -63.45 42.39 29.85
N GLY A 478 -64.52 42.02 29.13
CA GLY A 478 -64.77 40.64 28.72
C GLY A 478 -63.66 40.03 27.85
N SER A 479 -62.90 40.87 27.12
CA SER A 479 -61.74 40.42 26.32
C SER A 479 -60.57 39.94 27.17
N ASP A 480 -60.45 40.39 28.42
CA ASP A 480 -59.35 40.02 29.32
C ASP A 480 -59.45 38.56 29.80
N PHE A 481 -60.61 37.93 29.65
CA PHE A 481 -60.84 36.53 30.03
C PHE A 481 -60.52 35.54 28.89
N LEU A 482 -60.27 36.00 27.65
CA LEU A 482 -59.98 35.13 26.52
C LEU A 482 -58.73 34.24 26.71
N PRO A 483 -57.60 34.74 27.25
CA PRO A 483 -56.43 33.90 27.52
C PRO A 483 -56.72 32.78 28.54
N LEU A 484 -57.66 33.00 29.47
CA LEU A 484 -58.07 31.98 30.43
C LEU A 484 -58.84 30.85 29.77
N VAL A 485 -59.57 31.10 28.68
CA VAL A 485 -60.27 30.05 27.92
C VAL A 485 -59.26 29.09 27.29
N VAL A 486 -58.16 29.61 26.74
CA VAL A 486 -57.08 28.77 26.17
C VAL A 486 -56.40 27.94 27.26
N LYS A 487 -56.06 28.56 28.39
CA LYS A 487 -55.47 27.86 29.54
C LYS A 487 -56.41 26.82 30.17
N LEU A 488 -57.73 27.06 30.09
CA LEU A 488 -58.75 26.13 30.56
C LEU A 488 -58.81 24.90 29.65
N ASP A 489 -58.75 25.12 28.33
CA ASP A 489 -58.74 24.05 27.34
C ASP A 489 -57.48 23.18 27.48
N ASP A 490 -56.32 23.80 27.74
CA ASP A 490 -55.08 23.11 28.07
C ASP A 490 -55.22 22.20 29.31
N LEU A 491 -55.91 22.67 30.36
CA LEU A 491 -56.17 21.86 31.55
C LEU A 491 -57.15 20.71 31.27
N PHE A 492 -58.20 20.94 30.49
CA PHE A 492 -59.13 19.88 30.06
C PHE A 492 -58.43 18.79 29.26
N ASN A 493 -57.62 19.18 28.26
CA ASN A 493 -56.90 18.26 27.40
C ASN A 493 -55.88 17.43 28.20
N HIS A 494 -55.17 18.06 29.15
CA HIS A 494 -54.20 17.35 29.98
C HIS A 494 -54.87 16.38 30.96
N LEU A 495 -55.97 16.77 31.61
CA LEU A 495 -56.75 15.85 32.46
C LEU A 495 -57.37 14.70 31.65
N ALA A 496 -57.82 14.95 30.42
CA ALA A 496 -58.30 13.90 29.52
C ALA A 496 -57.20 12.90 29.16
N GLN A 497 -55.98 13.36 28.89
CA GLN A 497 -54.83 12.49 28.65
C GLN A 497 -54.47 11.65 29.89
N VAL A 498 -54.49 12.26 31.08
CA VAL A 498 -54.24 11.53 32.34
C VAL A 498 -55.33 10.47 32.58
N ARG A 499 -56.60 10.81 32.33
CA ARG A 499 -57.72 9.86 32.42
C ARG A 499 -57.59 8.71 31.42
N GLU A 500 -57.20 9.00 30.18
CA GLU A 500 -56.98 7.98 29.16
C GLU A 500 -55.84 7.04 29.58
N MET A 501 -54.71 7.60 30.02
CA MET A 501 -53.59 6.80 30.55
C MET A 501 -54.01 5.92 31.73
N LEU A 502 -54.88 6.40 32.61
CA LEU A 502 -55.41 5.61 33.72
C LEU A 502 -56.39 4.53 33.30
N GLY A 503 -57.30 4.83 32.37
CA GLY A 503 -58.17 3.80 31.78
C GLY A 503 -57.31 2.69 31.19
N ARG A 504 -56.26 3.07 30.45
CA ARG A 504 -55.29 2.13 29.90
C ARG A 504 -54.57 1.30 30.97
N LEU A 505 -54.26 1.89 32.13
CA LEU A 505 -53.51 1.25 33.22
C LEU A 505 -54.39 0.36 34.10
N VAL A 506 -55.65 0.76 34.31
CA VAL A 506 -56.70 -0.03 34.99
C VAL A 506 -57.10 -1.23 34.12
N ASP A 507 -57.29 -1.04 32.82
CA ASP A 507 -57.55 -2.13 31.87
C ASP A 507 -56.40 -3.13 31.83
N LEU A 508 -55.16 -2.65 31.92
CA LEU A 508 -53.96 -3.50 31.98
C LEU A 508 -53.86 -4.24 33.32
N HIS A 509 -54.19 -3.60 34.45
CA HIS A 509 -54.32 -4.26 35.75
C HIS A 509 -55.46 -5.30 35.75
N GLN A 510 -56.58 -5.02 35.09
CA GLN A 510 -57.72 -5.91 35.02
C GLN A 510 -57.48 -7.08 34.04
N ALA A 511 -56.72 -6.86 32.95
CA ALA A 511 -56.22 -7.91 32.06
C ALA A 511 -55.19 -8.82 32.77
N ILE A 512 -54.33 -8.25 33.63
CA ILE A 512 -53.38 -9.02 34.44
C ILE A 512 -54.09 -9.74 35.60
N ALA A 513 -55.10 -9.12 36.23
CA ALA A 513 -55.90 -9.72 37.30
C ALA A 513 -56.83 -10.83 36.77
N SER A 514 -57.43 -10.65 35.60
CA SER A 514 -58.21 -11.69 34.91
C SER A 514 -57.33 -12.87 34.46
N ARG A 515 -56.07 -12.62 34.08
CA ARG A 515 -55.07 -13.68 33.84
C ARG A 515 -54.77 -14.57 35.06
N LYS A 516 -55.07 -14.09 36.28
CA LYS A 516 -54.88 -14.85 37.54
C LYS A 516 -56.08 -15.72 37.91
N VAL A 517 -57.27 -15.47 37.34
CA VAL A 517 -58.52 -16.21 37.68
C VAL A 517 -58.96 -17.14 36.54
N THR A 518 -58.48 -16.93 35.31
CA THR A 518 -58.70 -17.85 34.18
C THR A 518 -57.37 -18.29 33.55
N GLY A 519 -57.14 -19.61 33.51
CA GLY A 519 -56.02 -20.23 32.80
C GLY A 519 -56.06 -19.95 31.27
N PRO A 520 -54.97 -20.23 30.54
CA PRO A 520 -54.59 -19.39 29.39
C PRO A 520 -55.27 -19.77 28.07
N ALA A 521 -55.46 -18.70 27.28
CA ALA A 521 -55.68 -18.61 25.83
C ALA A 521 -57.11 -18.76 25.30
N SER A 522 -57.86 -17.65 25.34
CA SER A 522 -58.58 -17.22 24.14
C SER A 522 -57.67 -16.27 23.35
N ALA A 523 -57.36 -16.65 22.10
CA ALA A 523 -56.58 -15.89 21.12
C ALA A 523 -57.19 -14.52 20.76
N ASP A 524 -58.36 -14.22 21.30
CA ASP A 524 -59.08 -12.96 21.17
C ASP A 524 -58.46 -11.84 22.03
N THR A 525 -57.72 -12.22 23.09
CA THR A 525 -57.08 -11.26 24.01
C THR A 525 -55.75 -10.75 23.46
N ASP A 526 -54.95 -11.60 22.80
CA ASP A 526 -53.68 -11.20 22.19
C ASP A 526 -53.88 -10.31 20.95
N LYS A 527 -55.00 -10.49 20.22
CA LYS A 527 -55.41 -9.58 19.15
C LYS A 527 -55.84 -8.22 19.69
N LYS A 528 -56.65 -8.17 20.77
CA LYS A 528 -57.05 -6.90 21.40
C LYS A 528 -55.87 -6.12 21.98
N VAL A 529 -54.92 -6.81 22.60
CA VAL A 529 -53.69 -6.18 23.13
C VAL A 529 -52.78 -5.70 21.99
N GLY A 530 -52.71 -6.44 20.88
CA GLY A 530 -52.00 -6.03 19.66
C GLY A 530 -52.62 -4.84 18.95
N GLU A 531 -53.95 -4.81 18.78
CA GLU A 531 -54.70 -3.70 18.16
C GLU A 531 -54.64 -2.43 19.01
N TRP A 532 -54.62 -2.57 20.34
CA TRP A 532 -54.53 -1.47 21.31
C TRP A 532 -53.14 -0.81 21.34
N LEU A 533 -52.06 -1.57 21.11
CA LEU A 533 -50.70 -1.03 20.93
C LEU A 533 -50.54 -0.25 19.61
N THR A 534 -51.43 -0.47 18.64
CA THR A 534 -51.40 0.15 17.30
C THR A 534 -52.42 1.28 17.08
N GLY A 535 -53.31 1.54 18.04
CA GLY A 535 -54.21 2.70 18.02
C GLY A 535 -55.39 2.65 17.04
N GLN A 536 -55.84 1.46 16.61
CA GLN A 536 -56.99 1.32 15.70
C GLN A 536 -58.07 0.42 16.32
N SER A 537 -59.29 0.95 16.46
CA SER A 537 -60.48 0.13 16.66
C SER A 537 -61.69 0.81 16.01
N ALA A 538 -62.20 0.17 14.96
CA ALA A 538 -63.61 0.25 14.60
C ALA A 538 -64.06 -1.11 14.04
N SER A 539 -64.96 -1.73 14.82
CA SER A 539 -66.02 -2.66 14.44
C SER A 539 -65.67 -4.13 14.03
N SER A 540 -66.21 -5.05 14.85
CA SER A 540 -67.26 -6.01 14.48
C SER A 540 -67.00 -7.44 14.95
N LEU A 541 -68.05 -7.98 15.58
CA LEU A 541 -68.24 -9.31 16.14
C LEU A 541 -68.32 -10.39 15.04
N GLU A 542 -67.91 -11.63 15.33
CA GLU A 542 -68.79 -12.83 15.37
C GLU A 542 -68.02 -14.16 15.30
N ASN A 543 -68.22 -14.94 16.37
CA ASN A 543 -68.63 -16.34 16.41
C ASN A 543 -67.72 -17.54 15.96
N THR A 544 -67.85 -18.58 16.79
CA THR A 544 -67.70 -20.02 16.55
C THR A 544 -66.32 -20.69 16.46
N GLY A 545 -66.05 -21.58 17.44
CA GLY A 545 -66.07 -23.03 17.16
C GLY A 545 -64.74 -23.81 17.16
N LEU A 546 -64.49 -24.48 18.30
CA LEU A 546 -64.08 -25.89 18.45
C LEU A 546 -62.73 -26.45 17.90
N LEU A 547 -62.06 -27.14 18.84
CA LEU A 547 -61.17 -28.33 18.73
C LEU A 547 -59.66 -28.15 18.45
N GLY A 548 -58.87 -28.37 19.52
CA GLY A 548 -57.86 -29.45 19.52
C GLY A 548 -56.39 -29.09 19.33
N GLY A 549 -55.56 -29.42 20.33
CA GLY A 549 -54.22 -30.00 20.10
C GLY A 549 -53.00 -29.14 20.45
N ALA A 550 -52.40 -29.42 21.61
CA ALA A 550 -51.10 -28.91 22.05
C ALA A 550 -49.93 -29.59 21.32
N ALA A 551 -48.88 -28.81 20.98
CA ALA A 551 -47.44 -29.14 20.98
C ALA A 551 -46.67 -28.39 19.88
N GLN A 552 -46.09 -27.19 20.11
CA GLN A 552 -45.09 -26.63 19.16
C GLN A 552 -44.23 -25.43 19.61
N ALA A 553 -44.04 -25.15 20.91
CA ALA A 553 -43.29 -23.94 21.33
C ALA A 553 -41.77 -24.12 21.55
N VAL A 554 -41.21 -25.34 21.49
CA VAL A 554 -39.77 -25.55 21.83
C VAL A 554 -38.83 -25.67 20.61
N SER A 555 -39.33 -26.04 19.43
CA SER A 555 -38.49 -26.20 18.22
C SER A 555 -37.79 -24.90 17.76
N ALA A 556 -38.32 -23.72 18.11
CA ALA A 556 -37.83 -22.43 17.60
C ALA A 556 -36.47 -21.97 18.19
N LEU A 557 -36.18 -22.29 19.46
CA LEU A 557 -34.95 -21.83 20.12
C LEU A 557 -33.74 -22.65 19.66
N GLU A 558 -33.90 -23.97 19.60
CA GLU A 558 -32.85 -24.90 19.15
C GLU A 558 -32.45 -24.62 17.70
N THR A 559 -33.45 -24.41 16.83
CA THR A 559 -33.22 -24.09 15.42
C THR A 559 -32.57 -22.71 15.24
N THR A 560 -32.82 -21.76 16.14
CA THR A 560 -32.19 -20.43 16.12
C THR A 560 -30.72 -20.51 16.58
N LEU A 561 -30.44 -21.28 17.63
CA LEU A 561 -29.08 -21.45 18.15
C LEU A 561 -28.19 -22.25 17.18
N ASP A 562 -28.71 -23.30 16.53
CA ASP A 562 -27.97 -24.06 15.52
C ASP A 562 -27.67 -23.21 14.28
N ARG A 563 -28.64 -22.41 13.79
CA ARG A 563 -28.41 -21.45 12.69
C ARG A 563 -27.38 -20.38 13.05
N LEU A 564 -27.42 -19.86 14.27
CA LEU A 564 -26.45 -18.86 14.73
C LEU A 564 -25.05 -19.45 14.82
N ALA A 565 -24.91 -20.64 15.40
CA ALA A 565 -23.62 -21.31 15.53
C ALA A 565 -23.00 -21.60 14.15
N LYS A 566 -23.79 -22.12 13.19
CA LYS A 566 -23.33 -22.35 11.81
C LYS A 566 -22.94 -21.06 11.11
N LYS A 567 -23.78 -20.01 11.16
CA LYS A 567 -23.49 -18.72 10.53
C LYS A 567 -22.22 -18.06 11.05
N VAL A 568 -21.97 -18.13 12.37
CA VAL A 568 -20.77 -17.57 12.99
C VAL A 568 -19.53 -18.45 12.72
N ALA A 569 -19.71 -19.76 12.62
CA ALA A 569 -18.62 -20.66 12.25
C ALA A 569 -18.20 -20.45 10.78
N ASP A 570 -19.15 -20.30 9.86
CA ASP A 570 -18.90 -20.03 8.45
C ASP A 570 -18.17 -18.71 8.23
N SER A 571 -18.60 -17.62 8.91
CA SER A 571 -17.93 -16.32 8.80
C SER A 571 -16.50 -16.31 9.32
N GLN A 572 -16.16 -17.26 10.19
CA GLN A 572 -14.82 -17.43 10.77
C GLN A 572 -14.05 -18.61 10.15
N SER A 573 -14.58 -19.25 9.10
CA SER A 573 -14.02 -20.44 8.45
C SER A 573 -13.73 -21.61 9.41
N LYS A 574 -14.58 -21.81 10.42
CA LYS A 574 -14.49 -22.90 11.41
C LYS A 574 -15.63 -23.90 11.21
N ARG A 575 -15.46 -25.12 11.74
CA ARG A 575 -16.52 -26.15 11.76
C ARG A 575 -16.91 -26.46 13.20
N VAL A 576 -18.21 -26.39 13.51
CA VAL A 576 -18.75 -26.63 14.85
C VAL A 576 -19.99 -27.51 14.79
N ASN A 577 -20.09 -28.45 15.73
CA ASN A 577 -21.25 -29.28 15.98
C ASN A 577 -21.87 -28.89 17.34
N LEU A 578 -23.08 -28.37 17.30
CA LEU A 578 -23.81 -27.92 18.48
C LEU A 578 -24.74 -29.05 18.98
N LYS A 579 -24.61 -29.42 20.25
CA LYS A 579 -25.49 -30.37 20.94
C LYS A 579 -26.27 -29.64 22.02
N LEU A 580 -27.59 -29.69 21.95
CA LEU A 580 -28.50 -29.03 22.88
C LEU A 580 -29.28 -30.10 23.65
N HIS A 581 -29.30 -30.01 24.98
CA HIS A 581 -30.06 -30.92 25.84
C HIS A 581 -30.81 -30.15 26.93
N GLY A 582 -32.10 -30.45 27.12
CA GLY A 582 -32.88 -29.97 28.26
C GLY A 582 -33.42 -28.54 28.19
N LEU A 583 -33.24 -27.83 27.06
CA LEU A 583 -33.76 -26.46 26.86
C LEU A 583 -35.30 -26.37 26.86
N GLU A 584 -36.00 -27.48 26.67
CA GLU A 584 -37.46 -27.62 26.84
C GLU A 584 -37.95 -27.36 28.26
N ARG A 585 -37.09 -27.53 29.27
CA ARG A 585 -37.46 -27.47 30.68
C ARG A 585 -37.24 -26.08 31.31
N VAL A 586 -36.89 -25.08 30.50
CA VAL A 586 -36.62 -23.71 30.96
C VAL A 586 -37.94 -23.01 31.33
N PRO A 587 -38.10 -22.51 32.56
CA PRO A 587 -39.31 -21.76 32.95
C PRO A 587 -39.46 -20.43 32.20
N GLU A 588 -40.69 -19.99 31.95
CA GLU A 588 -40.98 -18.75 31.20
C GLU A 588 -40.34 -17.50 31.81
N ALA A 589 -40.22 -17.43 33.15
CA ALA A 589 -39.56 -16.32 33.83
C ALA A 589 -38.06 -16.18 33.49
N TYR A 590 -37.37 -17.29 33.22
CA TYR A 590 -35.95 -17.31 32.90
C TYR A 590 -35.65 -17.44 31.40
N LYS A 591 -36.67 -17.70 30.58
CA LYS A 591 -36.52 -18.01 29.14
C LYS A 591 -35.81 -16.92 28.35
N ARG A 592 -36.13 -15.64 28.59
CA ARG A 592 -35.49 -14.50 27.91
C ARG A 592 -34.00 -14.39 28.27
N ALA A 593 -33.69 -14.41 29.56
CA ALA A 593 -32.31 -14.29 30.02
C ALA A 593 -31.45 -15.50 29.64
N VAL A 594 -31.99 -16.73 29.77
CA VAL A 594 -31.29 -17.96 29.35
C VAL A 594 -31.01 -17.94 27.85
N LYS A 595 -31.95 -17.45 27.02
CA LYS A 595 -31.72 -17.25 25.58
C LYS A 595 -30.55 -16.31 25.32
N ASP A 596 -30.58 -15.12 25.92
CA ASP A 596 -29.57 -14.08 25.66
C ASP A 596 -28.18 -14.50 26.16
N ILE A 597 -28.12 -15.15 27.33
CA ILE A 597 -26.90 -15.76 27.90
C ILE A 597 -26.36 -16.87 26.98
N THR A 598 -27.23 -17.77 26.50
CA THR A 598 -26.81 -18.89 25.66
C THR A 598 -26.29 -18.40 24.31
N ILE A 599 -26.94 -17.41 23.69
CA ILE A 599 -26.46 -16.80 22.44
C ILE A 599 -25.05 -16.24 22.62
N GLN A 600 -24.81 -15.51 23.71
CA GLN A 600 -23.51 -14.90 23.98
C GLN A 600 -22.42 -15.95 24.24
N LEU A 601 -22.71 -16.97 25.06
CA LEU A 601 -21.76 -18.04 25.36
C LEU A 601 -21.44 -18.90 24.13
N VAL A 602 -22.44 -19.20 23.30
CA VAL A 602 -22.24 -19.93 22.03
C VAL A 602 -21.38 -19.12 21.08
N ARG A 603 -21.67 -17.82 20.90
CA ARG A 603 -20.85 -16.93 20.07
C ARG A 603 -19.39 -16.89 20.55
N ASN A 604 -19.17 -16.68 21.84
CA ASN A 604 -17.82 -16.63 22.42
C ASN A 604 -17.06 -17.96 22.23
N SER A 605 -17.76 -19.08 22.39
CA SER A 605 -17.19 -20.41 22.18
C SER A 605 -16.74 -20.59 20.73
N VAL A 606 -17.54 -20.18 19.74
CA VAL A 606 -17.18 -20.31 18.31
C VAL A 606 -16.07 -19.33 17.90
N VAL A 607 -16.15 -18.06 18.32
CA VAL A 607 -15.19 -17.01 17.91
C VAL A 607 -13.83 -17.21 18.59
N HIS A 608 -13.80 -17.43 19.90
CA HIS A 608 -12.55 -17.46 20.68
C HIS A 608 -12.15 -18.86 21.16
N GLY A 609 -13.12 -19.71 21.50
CA GLY A 609 -12.88 -21.07 22.04
C GLY A 609 -12.39 -22.05 20.97
N ILE A 610 -13.18 -22.25 19.91
CA ILE A 610 -12.91 -23.23 18.85
C ILE A 610 -11.75 -22.76 17.97
N GLU A 611 -10.78 -23.66 17.76
CA GLU A 611 -9.59 -23.47 16.93
C GLU A 611 -9.92 -23.66 15.43
N MET A 612 -9.02 -23.25 14.53
CA MET A 612 -9.22 -23.52 13.10
C MET A 612 -9.08 -25.02 12.80
N PRO A 613 -9.72 -25.55 11.74
CA PRO A 613 -9.64 -26.96 11.38
C PRO A 613 -8.22 -27.51 11.29
N GLN A 614 -7.29 -26.70 10.76
CA GLN A 614 -5.87 -27.05 10.61
C GLN A 614 -5.16 -27.20 11.98
N ASP A 615 -5.39 -26.26 12.89
CA ASP A 615 -4.83 -26.28 14.26
C ASP A 615 -5.39 -27.44 15.10
N ARG A 616 -6.65 -27.83 14.86
CA ARG A 616 -7.29 -28.97 15.53
C ARG A 616 -6.68 -30.30 15.09
N LEU A 617 -6.43 -30.46 13.80
CA LEU A 617 -5.74 -31.65 13.28
C LEU A 617 -4.31 -31.76 13.82
N ALA A 618 -3.60 -30.63 13.93
CA ALA A 618 -2.26 -30.58 14.52
C ALA A 618 -2.22 -31.01 16.00
N THR A 619 -3.33 -30.84 16.73
CA THR A 619 -3.48 -31.22 18.14
C THR A 619 -4.24 -32.54 18.36
N GLN A 620 -4.41 -33.35 17.30
CA GLN A 620 -5.13 -34.64 17.31
C GLN A 620 -6.61 -34.55 17.72
N LYS A 621 -7.25 -33.39 17.52
CA LYS A 621 -8.69 -33.18 17.75
C LYS A 621 -9.48 -33.36 16.45
N PRO A 622 -10.77 -33.74 16.51
CA PRO A 622 -11.64 -33.77 15.34
C PRO A 622 -11.73 -32.40 14.65
N GLU A 623 -11.86 -32.41 13.32
CA GLU A 623 -11.94 -31.20 12.49
C GLU A 623 -13.11 -30.28 12.89
N ALA A 624 -14.24 -30.86 13.29
CA ALA A 624 -15.39 -30.13 13.83
C ALA A 624 -15.30 -30.04 15.36
N GLY A 625 -15.38 -28.82 15.91
CA GLY A 625 -15.47 -28.58 17.34
C GLY A 625 -16.82 -28.98 17.93
N SER A 626 -16.82 -29.55 19.13
CA SER A 626 -18.05 -29.91 19.85
C SER A 626 -18.40 -28.83 20.86
N LEU A 627 -19.61 -28.29 20.75
CA LEU A 627 -20.18 -27.35 21.71
C LEU A 627 -21.46 -27.94 22.30
N ASN A 628 -21.47 -28.14 23.61
CA ASN A 628 -22.58 -28.74 24.34
C ASN A 628 -23.25 -27.68 25.22
N VAL A 629 -24.57 -27.57 25.12
CA VAL A 629 -25.41 -26.75 26.00
C VAL A 629 -26.42 -27.65 26.68
N ASP A 630 -26.26 -27.83 27.99
CA ASP A 630 -27.10 -28.66 28.83
C ASP A 630 -27.87 -27.79 29.83
N PHE A 631 -29.19 -27.91 29.89
CA PHE A 631 -30.02 -27.30 30.92
C PHE A 631 -30.64 -28.39 31.80
N VAL A 632 -30.37 -28.31 33.10
CA VAL A 632 -30.80 -29.31 34.10
C VAL A 632 -31.65 -28.64 35.17
N ASP A 633 -32.86 -29.16 35.34
CA ASP A 633 -33.72 -28.82 36.47
C ASP A 633 -33.30 -29.67 37.69
N ARG A 634 -32.91 -29.01 38.79
CA ARG A 634 -32.51 -29.66 40.05
C ARG A 634 -33.57 -29.52 41.15
N GLY A 635 -34.82 -29.16 40.79
CA GLY A 635 -35.93 -29.07 41.73
C GLY A 635 -35.72 -27.97 42.77
N SER A 636 -35.59 -28.34 44.06
CA SER A 636 -35.43 -27.39 45.17
C SER A 636 -34.09 -26.66 45.20
N GLU A 637 -33.06 -27.17 44.51
CA GLU A 637 -31.74 -26.52 44.38
C GLU A 637 -31.68 -25.48 43.23
N GLY A 638 -32.76 -25.32 42.46
CA GLY A 638 -32.85 -24.39 41.34
C GLY A 638 -32.53 -25.03 39.97
N TYR A 639 -32.09 -24.21 39.01
CA TYR A 639 -31.79 -24.61 37.64
C TYR A 639 -30.30 -24.44 37.33
N GLU A 640 -29.72 -25.36 36.56
CA GLU A 640 -28.32 -25.31 36.13
C GLU A 640 -28.22 -25.29 34.61
N LEU A 641 -27.59 -24.24 34.05
CA LEU A 641 -27.21 -24.14 32.64
C LEU A 641 -25.71 -24.37 32.51
N VAL A 642 -25.32 -25.35 31.69
CA VAL A 642 -23.93 -25.73 31.45
C VAL A 642 -23.61 -25.55 29.97
N VAL A 643 -22.62 -24.71 29.67
CA VAL A 643 -22.09 -24.55 28.31
C VAL A 643 -20.64 -25.03 28.30
N ARG A 644 -20.32 -26.00 27.45
CA ARG A 644 -19.00 -26.61 27.35
C ARG A 644 -18.54 -26.72 25.92
N ASP A 645 -17.36 -26.17 25.62
CA ASP A 645 -16.64 -26.38 24.36
C ASP A 645 -15.45 -27.33 24.53
N ASP A 646 -14.95 -27.86 23.42
CA ASP A 646 -13.73 -28.69 23.35
C ASP A 646 -12.54 -27.94 22.71
N GLY A 647 -12.57 -26.61 22.78
CA GLY A 647 -11.61 -25.73 22.11
C GLY A 647 -10.27 -25.61 22.84
N ARG A 648 -9.60 -24.48 22.60
CA ARG A 648 -8.27 -24.18 23.17
C ARG A 648 -8.29 -23.90 24.68
N GLY A 649 -9.48 -23.79 25.28
CA GLY A 649 -9.65 -23.33 26.67
C GLY A 649 -9.23 -21.86 26.85
N LEU A 650 -9.30 -21.37 28.08
CA LEU A 650 -8.90 -20.02 28.43
C LEU A 650 -7.39 -19.95 28.69
N GLN A 651 -6.71 -19.10 27.94
CA GLN A 651 -5.29 -18.83 28.13
C GLN A 651 -5.10 -17.78 29.23
N ILE A 652 -4.67 -18.24 30.41
CA ILE A 652 -4.55 -17.40 31.60
C ILE A 652 -3.54 -16.27 31.38
N ASP A 653 -2.41 -16.57 30.73
CA ASP A 653 -1.37 -15.58 30.46
C ASP A 653 -1.88 -14.47 29.53
N ARG A 654 -2.62 -14.84 28.48
CA ARG A 654 -3.26 -13.88 27.56
C ARG A 654 -4.30 -13.01 28.26
N ILE A 655 -5.08 -13.58 29.19
CA ILE A 655 -6.06 -12.81 29.98
C ILE A 655 -5.35 -11.79 30.88
N LYS A 656 -4.22 -12.18 31.49
CA LYS A 656 -3.41 -11.27 32.31
C LYS A 656 -2.81 -10.13 31.48
N GLU A 657 -2.27 -10.43 30.30
CA GLU A 657 -1.75 -9.43 29.35
C GLU A 657 -2.83 -8.41 28.97
N VAL A 658 -3.99 -8.89 28.49
CA VAL A 658 -5.10 -8.02 28.07
C VAL A 658 -5.62 -7.17 29.23
N ALA A 659 -5.66 -7.73 30.44
CA ALA A 659 -6.07 -6.97 31.63
C ALA A 659 -5.07 -5.88 32.05
N ILE A 660 -3.76 -6.08 31.79
CA ILE A 660 -2.72 -5.06 31.99
C ILE A 660 -2.84 -3.96 30.93
N ASP A 661 -2.96 -4.34 29.65
CA ASP A 661 -3.06 -3.40 28.52
C ASP A 661 -4.28 -2.47 28.64
N ARG A 662 -5.39 -3.00 29.17
CA ARG A 662 -6.62 -2.25 29.42
C ARG A 662 -6.62 -1.50 30.76
N GLY A 663 -5.53 -1.55 31.53
CA GLY A 663 -5.39 -0.86 32.81
C GLY A 663 -6.28 -1.40 33.94
N LEU A 664 -6.82 -2.61 33.81
CA LEU A 664 -7.71 -3.22 34.80
C LEU A 664 -6.94 -3.76 36.01
N ILE A 665 -5.69 -4.18 35.81
CA ILE A 665 -4.76 -4.65 36.83
C ILE A 665 -3.33 -4.16 36.53
N THR A 666 -2.48 -4.05 37.55
CA THR A 666 -1.05 -3.75 37.34
C THR A 666 -0.23 -5.04 37.10
N ALA A 667 0.96 -4.90 36.50
CA ALA A 667 1.86 -6.04 36.28
C ALA A 667 2.24 -6.76 37.59
N ALA A 668 2.37 -6.01 38.70
CA ALA A 668 2.62 -6.58 40.03
C ALA A 668 1.41 -7.37 40.56
N GLN A 669 0.18 -6.90 40.32
CA GLN A 669 -1.04 -7.62 40.68
C GLN A 669 -1.22 -8.88 39.83
N ALA A 670 -0.89 -8.85 38.54
CA ALA A 670 -1.01 -10.00 37.65
C ALA A 670 -0.15 -11.20 38.07
N GLN A 671 1.00 -10.97 38.70
CA GLN A 671 1.88 -12.03 39.22
C GLN A 671 1.33 -12.72 40.48
N LEU A 672 0.51 -12.02 41.27
CA LEU A 672 -0.05 -12.52 42.53
C LEU A 672 -1.39 -13.29 42.33
N LEU A 673 -2.03 -13.16 41.17
CA LEU A 673 -3.33 -13.79 40.90
C LEU A 673 -3.19 -15.28 40.60
N ASP A 674 -3.97 -16.09 41.32
CA ASP A 674 -4.15 -17.50 41.03
C ASP A 674 -4.95 -17.71 39.72
N ALA A 675 -4.96 -18.95 39.21
CA ALA A 675 -5.63 -19.29 37.95
C ALA A 675 -7.13 -18.94 37.95
N ARG A 676 -7.81 -19.09 39.10
CA ARG A 676 -9.26 -18.87 39.23
C ARG A 676 -9.60 -17.38 39.26
N GLN A 677 -8.80 -16.59 39.97
CA GLN A 677 -8.90 -15.15 40.06
C GLN A 677 -8.56 -14.50 38.72
N ALA A 678 -7.55 -15.02 38.00
CA ALA A 678 -7.23 -14.57 36.66
C ALA A 678 -8.38 -14.85 35.67
N MET A 679 -9.00 -16.04 35.73
CA MET A 679 -10.19 -16.34 34.93
C MET A 679 -11.39 -15.45 35.30
N ALA A 680 -11.52 -15.01 36.56
CA ALA A 680 -12.61 -14.12 36.97
C ALA A 680 -12.49 -12.70 36.38
N LEU A 681 -11.32 -12.30 35.88
CA LEU A 681 -11.11 -11.00 35.24
C LEU A 681 -11.96 -10.82 33.99
N ILE A 682 -12.32 -11.91 33.31
CA ILE A 682 -13.16 -11.82 32.10
C ILE A 682 -14.56 -11.25 32.38
N PHE A 683 -15.01 -11.32 33.64
CA PHE A 683 -16.30 -10.78 34.09
C PHE A 683 -16.18 -9.36 34.68
N ARG A 684 -15.02 -8.70 34.55
CA ARG A 684 -14.87 -7.29 34.96
C ARG A 684 -15.39 -6.36 33.86
N PRO A 685 -16.14 -5.31 34.22
CA PRO A 685 -16.55 -4.29 33.26
C PRO A 685 -15.34 -3.73 32.50
N GLY A 686 -15.44 -3.65 31.18
CA GLY A 686 -14.37 -3.16 30.30
C GLY A 686 -13.33 -4.20 29.87
N PHE A 687 -13.45 -5.47 30.31
CA PHE A 687 -12.65 -6.56 29.76
C PHE A 687 -13.25 -7.03 28.43
N SER A 688 -12.54 -6.78 27.32
CA SER A 688 -12.89 -7.29 25.99
C SER A 688 -11.62 -7.66 25.23
N THR A 689 -11.68 -8.77 24.49
CA THR A 689 -10.59 -9.28 23.64
C THR A 689 -10.66 -8.77 22.20
N SER A 690 -11.66 -7.95 21.85
CA SER A 690 -11.81 -7.38 20.51
C SER A 690 -11.22 -5.97 20.48
N ASP A 691 -10.32 -5.72 19.52
CA ASP A 691 -9.71 -4.40 19.32
C ASP A 691 -10.64 -3.42 18.56
N GLU A 692 -11.69 -3.94 17.92
CA GLU A 692 -12.74 -3.15 17.26
C GLU A 692 -14.01 -3.08 18.10
N VAL A 693 -14.46 -1.86 18.39
CA VAL A 693 -15.82 -1.59 18.87
C VAL A 693 -16.73 -1.67 17.64
N THR A 694 -17.26 -2.85 17.35
CA THR A 694 -18.27 -2.99 16.29
C THR A 694 -19.57 -2.31 16.74
N THR A 695 -20.04 -1.35 15.95
CA THR A 695 -21.18 -0.46 16.21
C THR A 695 -22.55 -1.14 16.25
N ASP A 696 -22.61 -2.46 16.12
CA ASP A 696 -23.85 -3.26 16.07
C ASP A 696 -24.23 -3.92 17.40
N ALA A 697 -23.59 -3.55 18.52
CA ALA A 697 -24.00 -3.99 19.85
C ALA A 697 -24.16 -2.80 20.79
N GLY A 698 -25.40 -2.31 20.91
CA GLY A 698 -25.77 -1.40 22.00
C GLY A 698 -25.32 -1.96 23.35
N ARG A 699 -24.70 -1.10 24.18
CA ARG A 699 -24.22 -1.35 25.56
C ARG A 699 -23.92 -2.82 25.90
N GLY A 700 -22.67 -3.23 25.65
CA GLY A 700 -22.03 -4.32 26.40
C GLY A 700 -22.29 -5.74 25.88
N ALA A 701 -21.82 -6.06 24.67
CA ALA A 701 -21.71 -7.46 24.24
C ALA A 701 -20.44 -8.12 24.80
N GLY A 702 -20.38 -8.31 26.12
CA GLY A 702 -19.26 -8.93 26.83
C GLY A 702 -19.69 -9.99 27.83
N MET A 703 -18.70 -10.56 28.53
CA MET A 703 -18.97 -11.48 29.65
C MET A 703 -19.44 -10.76 30.92
N ASP A 704 -19.27 -9.44 30.98
CA ASP A 704 -19.87 -8.54 31.96
C ASP A 704 -21.41 -8.54 31.91
N LEU A 705 -22.01 -8.49 30.72
CA LEU A 705 -23.48 -8.57 30.56
C LEU A 705 -24.02 -9.90 31.07
N VAL A 706 -23.34 -11.02 30.80
CA VAL A 706 -23.74 -12.33 31.32
C VAL A 706 -23.70 -12.35 32.85
N ARG A 707 -22.71 -11.70 33.48
CA ARG A 707 -22.67 -11.58 34.94
C ARG A 707 -23.81 -10.72 35.49
N VAL A 708 -24.15 -9.61 34.84
CA VAL A 708 -25.26 -8.73 35.25
C VAL A 708 -26.59 -9.47 35.14
N LEU A 709 -26.89 -10.09 33.98
CA LEU A 709 -28.12 -10.86 33.76
C LEU A 709 -28.26 -12.03 34.74
N VAL A 710 -27.16 -12.71 35.08
CA VAL A 710 -27.19 -13.79 36.08
C VAL A 710 -27.39 -13.24 37.49
N ALA A 711 -26.80 -12.09 37.82
CA ALA A 711 -26.94 -11.46 39.14
C ALA A 711 -28.36 -10.89 39.37
N GLU A 712 -28.98 -10.29 38.35
CA GLU A 712 -30.37 -9.80 38.39
C GLU A 712 -31.37 -10.92 38.70
N LEU A 713 -31.08 -12.14 38.26
CA LEU A 713 -31.90 -13.32 38.52
C LEU A 713 -31.58 -14.00 39.86
N GLY A 714 -30.72 -13.42 40.70
CA GLY A 714 -30.25 -14.02 41.96
C GLY A 714 -29.35 -15.25 41.76
N GLY A 715 -28.83 -15.44 40.55
CA GLY A 715 -28.00 -16.59 40.17
C GLY A 715 -26.51 -16.40 40.42
N ARG A 716 -25.73 -17.45 40.11
CA ARG A 716 -24.26 -17.43 40.18
C ARG A 716 -23.66 -18.01 38.92
N VAL A 717 -22.55 -17.44 38.47
CA VAL A 717 -21.76 -17.95 37.34
C VAL A 717 -20.44 -18.55 37.83
N GLY A 718 -20.13 -19.74 37.34
CA GLY A 718 -18.90 -20.46 37.57
C GLY A 718 -18.20 -20.76 36.25
N LEU A 719 -16.88 -20.74 36.29
CA LEU A 719 -16.03 -20.98 35.14
C LEU A 719 -14.97 -22.02 35.49
N ALA A 720 -14.84 -23.03 34.64
CA ALA A 720 -13.80 -24.03 34.70
C ALA A 720 -13.19 -24.19 33.31
N SER A 721 -11.87 -24.08 33.19
CA SER A 721 -11.19 -24.31 31.93
C SER A 721 -9.86 -25.03 32.19
N ALA A 722 -9.47 -25.87 31.24
CA ALA A 722 -8.14 -26.46 31.16
C ALA A 722 -7.53 -26.05 29.82
N GLY A 723 -6.36 -25.40 29.87
CA GLY A 723 -5.64 -24.94 28.68
C GLY A 723 -5.43 -26.07 27.69
N GLY A 724 -5.75 -25.81 26.42
CA GLY A 724 -5.69 -26.77 25.32
C GLY A 724 -6.79 -27.84 25.29
N ARG A 725 -7.72 -27.89 26.27
CA ARG A 725 -8.72 -28.97 26.37
C ARG A 725 -10.18 -28.53 26.31
N PHE A 726 -10.62 -27.61 27.17
CA PHE A 726 -12.02 -27.17 27.20
C PHE A 726 -12.18 -25.86 27.98
N ALA A 727 -13.24 -25.10 27.69
CA ALA A 727 -13.85 -24.20 28.65
C ALA A 727 -15.28 -24.66 28.99
N LYS A 728 -15.67 -24.47 30.25
CA LYS A 728 -16.94 -24.89 30.81
C LYS A 728 -17.50 -23.77 31.68
N PHE A 729 -18.60 -23.20 31.24
CA PHE A 729 -19.40 -22.23 31.98
C PHE A 729 -20.54 -22.97 32.67
N LYS A 730 -20.72 -22.71 33.97
CA LYS A 730 -21.83 -23.22 34.76
C LYS A 730 -22.59 -22.04 35.33
N ILE A 731 -23.89 -21.98 35.09
CA ILE A 731 -24.76 -20.92 35.59
C ILE A 731 -25.82 -21.57 36.45
N TRP A 732 -25.90 -21.15 37.70
CA TRP A 732 -26.92 -21.56 38.66
C TRP A 732 -27.96 -20.47 38.78
N LEU A 733 -29.23 -20.83 38.61
CA LEU A 733 -30.38 -19.94 38.79
C LEU A 733 -31.22 -20.47 39.96
N PRO A 734 -31.72 -19.61 40.87
CA PRO A 734 -32.52 -20.05 42.01
C PRO A 734 -33.87 -20.64 41.57
N ALA A 735 -34.49 -21.43 42.44
CA ALA A 735 -35.86 -21.91 42.23
C ALA A 735 -36.85 -20.75 42.35
N LEU A 736 -37.95 -20.79 41.56
CA LEU A 736 -38.93 -19.72 41.44
C LEU A 736 -39.59 -19.29 42.77
N THR A 737 -39.52 -20.10 43.82
CA THR A 737 -40.03 -19.79 45.16
C THR A 737 -39.13 -18.88 46.00
N GLN A 738 -37.86 -18.64 45.61
CA GLN A 738 -36.97 -17.72 46.33
C GLN A 738 -36.82 -16.34 45.67
N ALA A 739 -37.19 -16.18 44.39
CA ALA A 739 -37.07 -14.91 43.67
C ALA A 739 -38.08 -13.82 44.09
N ALA A 740 -39.03 -14.15 44.99
CA ALA A 740 -40.04 -13.23 45.52
C ALA A 740 -39.72 -12.68 46.93
N ALA A 741 -38.54 -12.96 47.49
CA ALA A 741 -38.19 -12.58 48.87
C ALA A 741 -36.81 -11.92 49.04
N ALA A 742 -36.22 -11.35 47.98
CA ALA A 742 -34.96 -10.63 48.05
C ALA A 742 -35.11 -9.16 47.64
#